data_AF-A0A484DG31-F1
#
_entry.id   AF-A0A484DG31-F1
#
_cell.length_a   1.000
_cell.length_b   1.000
_cell.length_c   1.000
_cell.angle_alpha   90.00
_cell.angle_beta   90.00
_cell.angle_gamma   90.00
#
_symmetry.space_group_name_H-M   'P 1'
#
loop_
_entity.id
_entity.type
_entity.pdbx_description
1 polymer ?
#
loop_
_entity_poly.entity_id
_entity_poly.type
_entity_poly.pdbx_seq_one_letter_code
_entity_poly.pdbx_strand_id
1 'polypeptide(L)'
;MAVNWAERISAFCRGPSRFLSGTTAEAFLAELLRELRDDRATYTVKILLLAPLCEYPTLLCPSDSVGEETALELMSVFDQCPPKSVQFRCHLLLGLTSVLVCTSCVSDRSRASQDFLDLLLQIAQDTSDLHADGALRSLRATACDCLRELEACSPGLLSQRLELLSGLRQRETSRLHQAYAGLHTLVLRNAVYQLTQEAGAGAEHLKALLGGNASIAWELDSGPTQGEDPALLSSLILGPMGTVPTLQTGPDCKELRSVLSSLLEESYLLTVPCQAALLHRLTEVVAMVPGVPPAVFRAQLLRLLGTSEVGLFHATLLMKGAFTDSLFSAEDEAFMLQRLVVLSQHPLLRTPEKLFYTDCILHFPENRPIGCGDGGDETLPVLLTPRLASALVPTVFNDSATMLARLNLLSLVYLEEGEEGEGEGGRGLAYLHEHLTSLLRIMENRGGREVVVTFFRAAFLFLFHFGHVERYSHSVMEKLSAVYLRHTHLAPNFINLADRTQDQLAESSWAVGFLEALQRVITEAPLAQLTAQALSRHLKVLARVAEEGEVPQHSSLRFLSSVITPSSSSLCASGDWRLGNGVLAVCRRLLVHPSLDSLLAPLADVLQHLARRYGDTDVRDHARLYYTLLTTLSREKLAAVLAQGSTEGGRQVKKRSLSSIMVESERLTSMLTIHRTEKTIFRLIEAHPEPREGTQTDKERDLIRNETESCPGEANAALEAYRAQFEVPGFASDIALNYQLTHTESEDSRFDRLFSIRLHFDLTDDHYEPLGDVSVPCLLRERRSPNVRLRLKPRRPYPTTLHASAIFTTQDGLSWLTTLPHIHVAFREAFAPLPAPPAFGRDGKLRLFDGLWDEIGAKSGGEDLADCATSLFCCPLKEAALIALVEEHFLPYLLSDPSDKEEFKVLFFLPPRSHVLLKIRSEDPVHFDIATDNWRLLRYISSYLLTISSTQDHAVTG
;
A
#
# COMPACT_ATOMS: atom_id res chain seq x y z
N MET A 1 -23.12 -14.72 31.57
CA MET A 1 -22.26 -15.77 30.98
C MET A 1 -20.86 -15.19 30.88
N ALA A 2 -19.81 -15.91 31.30
CA ALA A 2 -18.44 -15.39 31.20
C ALA A 2 -18.10 -15.18 29.72
N VAL A 3 -17.85 -13.93 29.32
CA VAL A 3 -17.51 -13.58 27.94
C VAL A 3 -16.16 -14.25 27.62
N ASN A 4 -16.11 -15.04 26.55
CA ASN A 4 -14.85 -15.65 26.10
C ASN A 4 -13.99 -14.60 25.39
N TRP A 5 -13.21 -13.85 26.18
CA TRP A 5 -12.35 -12.77 25.69
C TRP A 5 -11.33 -13.22 24.64
N ALA A 6 -10.83 -14.45 24.72
CA ALA A 6 -9.85 -14.97 23.76
C ALA A 6 -10.42 -15.08 22.33
N GLU A 7 -11.65 -15.58 22.20
CA GLU A 7 -12.34 -15.67 20.90
C GLU A 7 -12.68 -14.28 20.35
N ARG A 8 -13.09 -13.37 21.25
CA ARG A 8 -13.49 -12.01 20.88
C ARG A 8 -12.31 -11.17 20.38
N ILE A 9 -11.16 -11.22 21.06
CA ILE A 9 -9.93 -10.57 20.62
C ILE A 9 -9.42 -11.20 19.32
N SER A 10 -9.47 -12.53 19.19
CA SER A 10 -9.09 -13.20 17.94
C SER A 10 -9.97 -12.79 16.75
N ALA A 11 -11.27 -12.61 16.98
CA ALA A 11 -12.20 -12.10 15.96
C ALA A 11 -11.86 -10.66 15.56
N PHE A 12 -11.52 -9.80 16.53
CA PHE A 12 -11.05 -8.43 16.25
C PHE A 12 -9.75 -8.42 15.43
N CYS A 13 -8.70 -9.12 15.85
CA CYS A 13 -7.40 -9.14 15.15
C CYS A 13 -7.48 -9.71 13.72
N ARG A 14 -8.46 -10.59 13.41
CA ARG A 14 -8.66 -11.12 12.04
C ARG A 14 -9.32 -10.14 11.08
N GLY A 15 -10.05 -9.16 11.59
CA GLY A 15 -10.79 -8.20 10.78
C GLY A 15 -11.40 -7.09 11.64
N PRO A 16 -10.60 -6.09 12.04
CA PRO A 16 -11.04 -5.05 12.98
C PRO A 16 -12.27 -4.29 12.48
N SER A 17 -12.30 -3.92 11.18
CA SER A 17 -13.43 -3.24 10.54
C SER A 17 -14.72 -4.07 10.56
N ARG A 18 -14.61 -5.38 10.30
CA ARG A 18 -15.75 -6.31 10.32
C ARG A 18 -16.26 -6.58 11.73
N PHE A 19 -15.38 -6.57 12.72
CA PHE A 19 -15.79 -6.71 14.11
C PHE A 19 -16.53 -5.46 14.61
N LEU A 20 -16.03 -4.28 14.23
CA LEU A 20 -16.62 -2.99 14.59
C LEU A 20 -17.93 -2.67 13.86
N SER A 21 -18.31 -3.43 12.82
CA SER A 21 -19.66 -3.31 12.23
C SER A 21 -20.75 -3.78 13.21
N GLY A 22 -20.41 -4.68 14.13
CA GLY A 22 -21.32 -5.20 15.16
C GLY A 22 -21.31 -4.42 16.47
N THR A 23 -20.27 -3.62 16.76
CA THR A 23 -20.08 -2.82 17.98
C THR A 23 -19.27 -1.57 17.70
N THR A 24 -19.56 -0.42 18.30
CA THR A 24 -18.74 0.80 18.09
C THR A 24 -17.36 0.66 18.75
N ALA A 25 -16.36 1.37 18.20
CA ALA A 25 -15.00 1.40 18.76
C ALA A 25 -15.00 1.88 20.22
N GLU A 26 -15.75 2.94 20.53
CA GLU A 26 -15.92 3.47 21.89
C GLU A 26 -16.56 2.45 22.84
N ALA A 27 -17.58 1.70 22.39
CA ALA A 27 -18.23 0.69 23.23
C ALA A 27 -17.30 -0.49 23.50
N PHE A 28 -16.56 -0.94 22.47
CA PHE A 28 -15.59 -2.02 22.63
C PHE A 28 -14.41 -1.59 23.53
N LEU A 29 -13.92 -0.37 23.36
CA LEU A 29 -12.88 0.22 24.21
C LEU A 29 -13.33 0.32 25.67
N ALA A 30 -14.55 0.82 25.92
CA ALA A 30 -15.12 0.90 27.27
C ALA A 30 -15.28 -0.50 27.90
N GLU A 31 -15.67 -1.51 27.12
CA GLU A 31 -15.72 -2.89 27.61
C GLU A 31 -14.33 -3.46 27.94
N LEU A 32 -13.32 -3.19 27.12
CA LEU A 32 -11.92 -3.57 27.37
C LEU A 32 -11.41 -2.93 28.67
N LEU A 33 -11.58 -1.62 28.84
CA LEU A 33 -11.13 -0.87 30.01
C LEU A 33 -11.86 -1.31 31.29
N ARG A 34 -13.17 -1.59 31.20
CA ARG A 34 -13.96 -2.14 32.31
C ARG A 34 -13.42 -3.50 32.77
N GLU A 35 -13.05 -4.39 31.86
CA GLU A 35 -12.56 -5.73 32.20
C GLU A 35 -11.10 -5.74 32.62
N LEU A 36 -10.30 -4.80 32.14
CA LEU A 36 -8.95 -4.54 32.67
C LEU A 36 -9.01 -4.15 34.16
N ARG A 37 -10.04 -3.39 34.56
CA ARG A 37 -10.31 -3.02 35.97
C ARG A 37 -10.91 -4.13 36.82
N ASP A 38 -11.50 -5.18 36.25
CA ASP A 38 -12.12 -6.24 37.03
C ASP A 38 -11.05 -7.10 37.74
N ASP A 39 -11.08 -7.14 39.08
CA ASP A 39 -10.20 -7.96 39.90
C ASP A 39 -10.42 -9.47 39.72
N ARG A 40 -11.57 -9.88 39.17
CA ARG A 40 -11.90 -11.29 38.92
C ARG A 40 -11.22 -11.85 37.69
N ALA A 41 -10.77 -10.99 36.76
CA ALA A 41 -10.09 -11.41 35.55
C ALA A 41 -8.64 -11.82 35.84
N THR A 42 -8.21 -12.96 35.30
CA THR A 42 -6.83 -13.42 35.44
C THR A 42 -5.87 -12.51 34.67
N TYR A 43 -4.64 -12.33 35.17
CA TYR A 43 -3.63 -11.48 34.51
C TYR A 43 -3.31 -11.92 33.08
N THR A 44 -3.42 -13.21 32.75
CA THR A 44 -3.26 -13.69 31.37
C THR A 44 -4.35 -13.16 30.44
N VAL A 45 -5.60 -13.11 30.91
CA VAL A 45 -6.70 -12.49 30.15
C VAL A 45 -6.48 -10.98 30.04
N LYS A 46 -6.05 -10.31 31.13
CA LYS A 46 -5.74 -8.87 31.09
C LYS A 46 -4.62 -8.52 30.08
N ILE A 47 -3.59 -9.35 29.96
CA ILE A 47 -2.55 -9.17 28.93
C ILE A 47 -3.14 -9.29 27.52
N LEU A 48 -4.04 -10.26 27.28
CA LEU A 48 -4.72 -10.40 25.99
C LEU A 48 -5.57 -9.15 25.67
N LEU A 49 -6.25 -8.58 26.66
CA LEU A 49 -7.08 -7.37 26.49
C LEU A 49 -6.28 -6.13 26.07
N LEU A 50 -4.95 -6.10 26.33
CA LEU A 50 -4.08 -5.00 25.91
C LEU A 50 -3.61 -5.13 24.45
N ALA A 51 -3.66 -6.32 23.84
CA ALA A 51 -3.17 -6.53 22.48
C ALA A 51 -3.86 -5.63 21.43
N PRO A 52 -5.20 -5.44 21.45
CA PRO A 52 -5.88 -4.50 20.55
C PRO A 52 -5.37 -3.06 20.66
N LEU A 53 -5.01 -2.60 21.87
CA LEU A 53 -4.49 -1.26 22.12
C LEU A 53 -3.04 -1.10 21.62
N CYS A 54 -2.25 -2.17 21.60
CA CYS A 54 -0.91 -2.16 21.02
C CYS A 54 -0.92 -2.24 19.49
N GLU A 55 -1.84 -3.01 18.89
CA GLU A 55 -1.86 -3.25 17.43
C GLU A 55 -2.70 -2.22 16.65
N TYR A 56 -3.84 -1.76 17.21
CA TYR A 56 -4.79 -0.88 16.52
C TYR A 56 -5.23 0.33 17.38
N PRO A 57 -4.31 1.10 18.00
CA PRO A 57 -4.65 2.24 18.85
C PRO A 57 -5.45 3.33 18.11
N THR A 58 -5.10 3.65 16.86
CA THR A 58 -5.79 4.69 16.06
C THR A 58 -7.22 4.32 15.68
N LEU A 59 -7.53 3.02 15.61
CA LEU A 59 -8.87 2.53 15.30
C LEU A 59 -9.78 2.54 16.53
N LEU A 60 -9.21 2.26 17.71
CA LEU A 60 -9.93 2.24 18.98
C LEU A 60 -10.10 3.66 19.56
N CYS A 61 -9.10 4.51 19.38
CA CYS A 61 -9.06 5.89 19.83
C CYS A 61 -9.05 6.83 18.61
N PRO A 62 -10.23 7.20 18.07
CA PRO A 62 -10.32 8.01 16.85
C PRO A 62 -10.01 9.51 17.05
N SER A 63 -9.96 9.98 18.30
CA SER A 63 -9.62 11.38 18.63
C SER A 63 -8.54 11.45 19.71
N ASP A 64 -7.77 12.55 19.71
CA ASP A 64 -6.74 12.83 20.70
C ASP A 64 -7.30 12.84 22.13
N SER A 65 -8.53 13.32 22.32
CA SER A 65 -9.20 13.33 23.62
C SER A 65 -9.48 11.93 24.16
N VAL A 66 -9.94 11.01 23.29
CA VAL A 66 -10.21 9.62 23.66
C VAL A 66 -8.89 8.87 23.93
N GLY A 67 -7.84 9.17 23.18
CA GLY A 67 -6.49 8.68 23.45
C GLY A 67 -5.98 9.11 24.83
N GLU A 68 -6.14 10.39 25.19
CA GLU A 68 -5.72 10.95 26.48
C GLU A 68 -6.52 10.33 27.65
N GLU A 69 -7.84 10.24 27.54
CA GLU A 69 -8.69 9.60 28.55
C GLU A 69 -8.32 8.12 28.74
N THR A 70 -8.10 7.39 27.65
CA THR A 70 -7.67 5.98 27.68
C THR A 70 -6.32 5.84 28.38
N ALA A 71 -5.37 6.74 28.12
CA ALA A 71 -4.08 6.74 28.79
C ALA A 71 -4.21 6.98 30.31
N LEU A 72 -5.03 7.95 30.72
CA LEU A 72 -5.32 8.22 32.14
C LEU A 72 -5.97 7.01 32.82
N GLU A 73 -6.90 6.32 32.15
CA GLU A 73 -7.53 5.12 32.68
C GLU A 73 -6.54 3.96 32.83
N LEU A 74 -5.68 3.73 31.83
CA LEU A 74 -4.65 2.71 31.89
C LEU A 74 -3.59 3.00 32.98
N MET A 75 -3.23 4.26 33.21
CA MET A 75 -2.38 4.65 34.35
C MET A 75 -3.06 4.36 35.68
N SER A 76 -4.37 4.63 35.80
CA SER A 76 -5.15 4.23 36.97
C SER A 76 -5.15 2.71 37.18
N VAL A 77 -5.19 1.90 36.12
CA VAL A 77 -5.08 0.44 36.21
C VAL A 77 -3.67 0.01 36.64
N PHE A 78 -2.63 0.73 36.20
CA PHE A 78 -1.25 0.48 36.62
C PHE A 78 -1.05 0.70 38.13
N ASP A 79 -1.63 1.76 38.69
CA ASP A 79 -1.53 2.07 40.13
C ASP A 79 -2.25 1.04 41.00
N GLN A 80 -3.37 0.50 40.51
CA GLN A 80 -4.15 -0.53 41.21
C GLN A 80 -3.51 -1.92 41.12
N CYS A 81 -2.58 -2.13 40.18
CA CYS A 81 -1.95 -3.41 39.92
C CYS A 81 -0.89 -3.77 40.98
N PRO A 82 -0.94 -4.98 41.59
CA PRO A 82 0.03 -5.35 42.61
C PRO A 82 1.46 -5.40 42.04
N PRO A 83 2.49 -5.04 42.84
CA PRO A 83 3.88 -4.97 42.36
C PRO A 83 4.45 -6.33 41.92
N LYS A 84 3.80 -7.44 42.30
CA LYS A 84 4.22 -8.80 41.95
C LYS A 84 3.88 -9.21 40.51
N SER A 85 2.89 -8.59 39.87
CA SER A 85 2.45 -8.93 38.50
C SER A 85 3.23 -8.16 37.44
N VAL A 86 4.55 -8.33 37.45
CA VAL A 86 5.50 -7.60 36.59
C VAL A 86 5.17 -7.74 35.11
N GLN A 87 4.85 -8.94 34.62
CA GLN A 87 4.58 -9.16 33.20
C GLN A 87 3.39 -8.31 32.71
N PHE A 88 2.31 -8.22 33.48
CA PHE A 88 1.16 -7.39 33.12
C PHE A 88 1.51 -5.90 33.19
N ARG A 89 2.27 -5.47 34.20
CA ARG A 89 2.77 -4.08 34.30
C ARG A 89 3.63 -3.69 33.10
N CYS A 90 4.50 -4.57 32.60
CA CYS A 90 5.26 -4.33 31.38
C CYS A 90 4.34 -4.14 30.16
N HIS A 91 3.33 -4.99 29.98
CA HIS A 91 2.40 -4.87 28.85
C HIS A 91 1.52 -3.62 28.97
N LEU A 92 1.17 -3.19 30.19
CA LEU A 92 0.47 -1.92 30.42
C LEU A 92 1.31 -0.72 29.98
N LEU A 93 2.60 -0.68 30.33
CA LEU A 93 3.50 0.39 29.86
C LEU A 93 3.59 0.42 28.33
N LEU A 94 3.73 -0.73 27.68
CA LEU A 94 3.75 -0.82 26.22
C LEU A 94 2.45 -0.36 25.57
N GLY A 95 1.29 -0.74 26.14
CA GLY A 95 -0.02 -0.30 25.68
C GLY A 95 -0.20 1.22 25.85
N LEU A 96 0.20 1.77 26.99
CA LEU A 96 0.20 3.21 27.27
C LEU A 96 1.04 3.98 26.25
N THR A 97 2.28 3.56 26.01
CA THR A 97 3.16 4.18 25.01
C THR A 97 2.56 4.09 23.61
N SER A 98 1.99 2.93 23.23
CA SER A 98 1.39 2.73 21.90
C SER A 98 0.19 3.65 21.69
N VAL A 99 -0.70 3.77 22.68
CA VAL A 99 -1.84 4.70 22.62
C VAL A 99 -1.35 6.13 22.46
N LEU A 100 -0.50 6.61 23.38
CA LEU A 100 -0.03 8.01 23.37
C LEU A 100 0.70 8.40 22.07
N VAL A 101 1.59 7.53 21.57
CA VAL A 101 2.35 7.78 20.35
C VAL A 101 1.44 7.77 19.12
N CYS A 102 0.57 6.76 18.99
CA CYS A 102 -0.23 6.60 17.78
C CYS A 102 -1.41 7.58 17.68
N THR A 103 -1.93 8.11 18.80
CA THR A 103 -3.01 9.11 18.80
C THR A 103 -2.48 10.55 18.85
N SER A 104 -1.19 10.78 18.56
CA SER A 104 -0.54 12.11 18.59
C SER A 104 -0.72 12.91 19.90
N CYS A 105 -1.04 12.23 21.01
CA CYS A 105 -1.22 12.86 22.32
C CYS A 105 0.11 13.28 22.99
N VAL A 106 1.25 12.93 22.39
CA VAL A 106 2.58 13.35 22.85
C VAL A 106 2.79 14.82 22.51
N SER A 107 2.21 15.70 23.32
CA SER A 107 2.43 17.14 23.27
C SER A 107 2.44 17.74 24.68
N ASP A 108 3.08 18.90 24.80
CA ASP A 108 3.22 19.69 26.05
C ASP A 108 1.87 20.07 26.69
N ARG A 109 0.78 19.98 25.92
CA ARG A 109 -0.57 20.34 26.36
C ARG A 109 -1.36 19.17 26.96
N SER A 110 -0.90 17.94 26.73
CA SER A 110 -1.56 16.75 27.28
C SER A 110 -1.07 16.51 28.70
N ARG A 111 -2.00 16.40 29.65
CA ARG A 111 -1.65 16.08 31.03
C ARG A 111 -1.23 14.62 31.16
N ALA A 112 -1.86 13.73 30.38
CA ALA A 112 -1.54 12.31 30.41
C ALA A 112 -0.10 12.01 29.96
N SER A 113 0.44 12.75 28.99
CA SER A 113 1.82 12.58 28.51
C SER A 113 2.84 12.96 29.60
N GLN A 114 2.60 14.06 30.32
CA GLN A 114 3.45 14.52 31.42
C GLN A 114 3.40 13.55 32.61
N ASP A 115 2.19 13.17 33.05
CA ASP A 115 1.99 12.24 34.15
C ASP A 115 2.63 10.86 33.84
N PHE A 116 2.53 10.39 32.58
CA PHE A 116 3.16 9.15 32.14
C PHE A 116 4.68 9.24 32.05
N LEU A 117 5.22 10.38 31.58
CA LEU A 117 6.66 10.60 31.54
C LEU A 117 7.27 10.57 32.96
N ASP A 118 6.61 11.25 33.90
CA ASP A 118 7.01 11.25 35.30
C ASP A 118 6.95 9.84 35.90
N LEU A 119 5.90 9.08 35.61
CA LEU A 119 5.79 7.67 36.02
C LEU A 119 6.95 6.82 35.48
N LEU A 120 7.27 6.94 34.18
CA LEU A 120 8.37 6.20 33.56
C LEU A 120 9.72 6.58 34.17
N LEU A 121 9.95 7.86 34.44
CA LEU A 121 11.18 8.35 35.07
C LEU A 121 11.29 7.86 36.53
N GLN A 122 10.19 7.83 37.28
CA GLN A 122 10.15 7.27 38.64
C GLN A 122 10.51 5.78 38.63
N ILE A 123 9.90 5.00 37.74
CA ILE A 123 10.21 3.57 37.59
C ILE A 123 11.68 3.38 37.18
N ALA A 124 12.18 4.17 36.25
CA ALA A 124 13.57 4.08 35.80
C ALA A 124 14.57 4.46 36.91
N GLN A 125 14.23 5.38 37.82
CA GLN A 125 15.08 5.81 38.94
C GLN A 125 14.99 4.91 40.17
N ASP A 126 14.00 4.02 40.23
CA ASP A 126 13.84 3.11 41.36
C ASP A 126 15.03 2.14 41.47
N THR A 127 15.90 2.42 42.43
CA THR A 127 17.13 1.67 42.71
C THR A 127 16.97 0.71 43.89
N SER A 128 15.75 0.54 44.41
CA SER A 128 15.45 -0.34 45.54
C SER A 128 15.84 -1.81 45.29
N ASP A 129 16.06 -2.21 44.03
CA ASP A 129 16.35 -3.58 43.59
C ASP A 129 17.81 -3.92 43.31
N LEU A 130 18.78 -3.11 43.75
CA LEU A 130 20.20 -3.50 43.62
C LEU A 130 20.50 -4.87 44.28
N HIS A 131 19.61 -5.37 45.14
CA HIS A 131 19.74 -6.65 45.86
C HIS A 131 18.53 -7.61 45.72
N ALA A 132 17.50 -7.30 44.92
CA ALA A 132 16.26 -8.09 44.82
C ALA A 132 15.90 -8.56 43.39
N ASP A 133 14.81 -9.34 43.31
CA ASP A 133 14.39 -10.30 42.28
C ASP A 133 14.52 -9.84 40.81
N GLY A 134 14.87 -10.76 39.90
CA GLY A 134 15.12 -10.45 38.48
C GLY A 134 13.91 -9.91 37.71
N ALA A 135 12.71 -10.06 38.27
CA ALA A 135 11.46 -9.60 37.68
C ALA A 135 11.35 -8.07 37.65
N LEU A 136 11.67 -7.35 38.73
CA LEU A 136 11.52 -5.88 38.77
C LEU A 136 12.48 -5.16 37.81
N ARG A 137 13.61 -5.80 37.47
CA ARG A 137 14.52 -5.33 36.41
C ARG A 137 13.84 -5.29 35.03
N SER A 138 12.97 -6.25 34.72
CA SER A 138 12.25 -6.25 33.45
C SER A 138 11.26 -5.08 33.31
N LEU A 139 10.69 -4.62 34.43
CA LEU A 139 9.84 -3.43 34.45
C LEU A 139 10.65 -2.17 34.17
N ARG A 140 11.82 -2.02 34.81
CA ARG A 140 12.77 -0.91 34.53
C ARG A 140 13.26 -0.92 33.08
N ALA A 141 13.60 -2.10 32.54
CA ALA A 141 13.95 -2.24 31.13
C ALA A 141 12.82 -1.75 30.20
N THR A 142 11.60 -2.22 30.47
CA THR A 142 10.42 -1.85 29.67
C THR A 142 10.16 -0.34 29.76
N ALA A 143 10.30 0.26 30.94
CA ALA A 143 10.18 1.71 31.11
C ALA A 143 11.24 2.47 30.29
N CYS A 144 12.49 2.01 30.28
CA CYS A 144 13.53 2.60 29.43
C CYS A 144 13.26 2.44 27.93
N ASP A 145 12.73 1.29 27.50
CA ASP A 145 12.31 1.09 26.12
C ASP A 145 11.13 2.01 25.75
N CYS A 146 10.16 2.20 26.65
CA CYS A 146 9.05 3.14 26.47
C CYS A 146 9.55 4.59 26.36
N LEU A 147 10.49 5.00 27.22
CA LEU A 147 11.15 6.31 27.13
C LEU A 147 11.90 6.48 25.81
N ARG A 148 12.54 5.41 25.30
CA ARG A 148 13.25 5.43 24.02
C ARG A 148 12.29 5.59 22.85
N GLU A 149 11.14 4.91 22.86
CA GLU A 149 10.12 5.06 21.82
C GLU A 149 9.48 6.45 21.84
N LEU A 150 9.19 7.01 23.04
CA LEU A 150 8.71 8.39 23.17
C LEU A 150 9.72 9.37 22.59
N GLU A 151 11.01 9.27 22.96
CA GLU A 151 12.07 10.13 22.43
C GLU A 151 12.29 9.94 20.92
N ALA A 152 12.05 8.74 20.37
CA ALA A 152 12.15 8.49 18.92
C ALA A 152 11.00 9.15 18.15
N CYS A 153 9.80 9.20 18.72
CA CYS A 153 8.61 9.77 18.10
C CYS A 153 8.51 11.29 18.29
N SER A 154 8.94 11.80 19.44
CA SER A 154 9.02 13.22 19.78
C SER A 154 10.47 13.57 20.18
N PRO A 155 11.35 13.91 19.21
CA PRO A 155 12.76 14.17 19.50
C PRO A 155 12.91 15.41 20.40
N GLY A 156 13.73 15.29 21.45
CA GLY A 156 14.05 16.36 22.40
C GLY A 156 13.26 16.35 23.71
N LEU A 157 12.29 15.45 23.86
CA LEU A 157 11.47 15.30 25.06
C LEU A 157 12.31 15.15 26.34
N LEU A 158 13.40 14.38 26.27
CA LEU A 158 14.27 14.07 27.40
C LEU A 158 15.58 14.86 27.41
N SER A 159 15.76 15.84 26.52
CA SER A 159 17.00 16.62 26.36
C SER A 159 17.50 17.23 27.68
N GLN A 160 16.56 17.73 28.52
CA GLN A 160 16.84 18.33 29.83
C GLN A 160 17.23 17.32 30.93
N ARG A 161 17.06 16.01 30.68
CA ARG A 161 17.32 14.93 31.65
C ARG A 161 18.59 14.13 31.36
N LEU A 162 19.44 14.61 30.46
CA LEU A 162 20.68 13.93 30.06
C LEU A 162 21.62 13.59 31.23
N GLU A 163 21.83 14.54 32.15
CA GLU A 163 22.68 14.31 33.33
C GLU A 163 22.12 13.18 34.20
N LEU A 164 20.80 13.18 34.43
CA LEU A 164 20.11 12.14 35.20
C LEU A 164 20.27 10.77 34.56
N LEU A 165 20.06 10.67 33.24
CA LEU A 165 20.24 9.43 32.48
C LEU A 165 21.69 8.95 32.51
N SER A 166 22.66 9.86 32.43
CA SER A 166 24.08 9.55 32.54
C SER A 166 24.42 8.98 33.93
N GLY A 167 23.85 9.56 34.99
CA GLY A 167 24.02 9.08 36.36
C GLY A 167 23.39 7.71 36.59
N LEU A 168 22.20 7.44 36.03
CA LEU A 168 21.57 6.12 36.07
C LEU A 168 22.41 5.07 35.34
N ARG A 169 22.94 5.41 34.16
CA ARG A 169 23.83 4.54 33.36
C ARG A 169 25.09 4.15 34.14
N GLN A 170 25.72 5.09 34.84
CA GLN A 170 26.95 4.87 35.61
C GLN A 170 26.72 4.06 36.89
N ARG A 171 25.53 4.19 37.52
CA ARG A 171 25.17 3.45 38.75
C ARG A 171 24.75 2.01 38.46
N GLU A 172 24.31 1.72 37.24
CA GLU A 172 23.77 0.43 36.86
C GLU A 172 24.87 -0.58 36.49
N THR A 173 24.94 -1.69 37.24
CA THR A 173 25.94 -2.76 37.04
C THR A 173 25.36 -4.00 36.34
N SER A 174 24.05 -4.03 36.09
CA SER A 174 23.36 -5.17 35.49
C SER A 174 23.22 -5.02 33.96
N ARG A 175 22.59 -6.01 33.30
CA ARG A 175 22.27 -5.97 31.86
C ARG A 175 21.39 -4.79 31.45
N LEU A 176 20.71 -4.14 32.40
CA LEU A 176 19.92 -2.91 32.18
C LEU A 176 20.78 -1.74 31.71
N HIS A 177 22.09 -1.78 31.97
CA HIS A 177 23.03 -0.79 31.45
C HIS A 177 22.87 -0.56 29.94
N GLN A 178 22.58 -1.62 29.17
CA GLN A 178 22.36 -1.49 27.71
C GLN A 178 21.13 -0.63 27.36
N ALA A 179 20.03 -0.74 28.13
CA ALA A 179 18.83 0.05 27.89
C ALA A 179 19.08 1.53 28.22
N TYR A 180 19.78 1.82 29.33
CA TYR A 180 20.18 3.19 29.69
C TYR A 180 21.18 3.79 28.71
N ALA A 181 22.17 3.02 28.24
CA ALA A 181 23.13 3.48 27.24
C ALA A 181 22.43 3.82 25.92
N GLY A 182 21.52 2.96 25.43
CA GLY A 182 20.74 3.21 24.23
C GLY A 182 19.85 4.45 24.35
N LEU A 183 19.14 4.62 25.47
CA LEU A 183 18.31 5.79 25.74
C LEU A 183 19.16 7.07 25.80
N HIS A 184 20.22 7.07 26.61
CA HIS A 184 21.11 8.22 26.77
C HIS A 184 21.73 8.65 25.42
N THR A 185 22.17 7.70 24.59
CA THR A 185 22.73 8.00 23.26
C THR A 185 21.68 8.57 22.30
N LEU A 186 20.44 8.07 22.32
CA LEU A 186 19.35 8.61 21.50
C LEU A 186 19.00 10.05 21.90
N VAL A 187 18.80 10.28 23.19
CA VAL A 187 18.50 11.61 23.74
C VAL A 187 19.63 12.58 23.44
N LEU A 188 20.89 12.15 23.58
CA LEU A 188 22.06 12.98 23.26
C LEU A 188 22.06 13.38 21.78
N ARG A 189 21.77 12.44 20.88
CA ARG A 189 21.67 12.71 19.44
C ARG A 189 20.58 13.72 19.13
N ASN A 190 19.37 13.52 19.66
CA ASN A 190 18.24 14.39 19.40
C ASN A 190 18.44 15.79 20.00
N ALA A 191 19.00 15.87 21.20
CA ALA A 191 19.33 17.15 21.84
C ALA A 191 20.36 17.95 21.03
N VAL A 192 21.41 17.29 20.52
CA VAL A 192 22.39 17.93 19.63
C VAL A 192 21.74 18.38 18.31
N TYR A 193 20.84 17.56 17.76
CA TYR A 193 20.09 17.91 16.54
C TYR A 193 19.15 19.12 16.76
N GLN A 194 18.49 19.24 17.91
CA GLN A 194 17.68 20.43 18.21
C GLN A 194 18.55 21.69 18.31
N LEU A 195 19.69 21.59 18.99
CA LEU A 195 20.65 22.70 19.08
C LEU A 195 21.18 23.13 17.71
N THR A 196 21.27 22.24 16.72
CA THR A 196 21.73 22.64 15.37
C THR A 196 20.68 23.43 14.60
N GLN A 197 19.41 23.36 14.99
CA GLN A 197 18.30 24.12 14.40
C GLN A 197 18.10 25.50 15.07
N GLU A 198 18.59 25.68 16.30
CA GLU A 198 18.47 26.94 17.04
C GLU A 198 19.45 28.02 16.53
N ALA A 199 18.91 29.17 16.13
CA ALA A 199 19.70 30.30 15.66
C ALA A 199 20.56 30.92 16.79
N GLY A 200 21.88 30.69 16.74
CA GLY A 200 22.84 31.23 17.71
C GLY A 200 23.28 30.25 18.81
N ALA A 201 22.84 28.99 18.73
CA ALA A 201 23.35 27.92 19.59
C ALA A 201 24.84 27.66 19.32
N GLY A 202 25.58 27.36 20.40
CA GLY A 202 27.04 27.22 20.38
C GLY A 202 27.56 26.42 21.57
N ALA A 203 28.87 26.48 21.83
CA ALA A 203 29.52 25.64 22.84
C ALA A 203 28.96 25.81 24.28
N GLU A 204 28.56 27.02 24.67
CA GLU A 204 27.98 27.27 26.01
C GLU A 204 26.58 26.66 26.17
N HIS A 205 25.75 26.67 25.12
CA HIS A 205 24.44 26.02 25.13
C HIS A 205 24.57 24.50 25.21
N LEU A 206 25.51 23.93 24.45
CA LEU A 206 25.86 22.50 24.55
C LEU A 206 26.34 22.13 25.96
N LYS A 207 27.17 22.99 26.58
CA LYS A 207 27.65 22.82 27.94
C LYS A 207 26.53 22.90 28.97
N ALA A 208 25.62 23.86 28.84
CA ALA A 208 24.45 24.00 29.71
C ALA A 208 23.53 22.76 29.63
N LEU A 209 23.36 22.21 28.42
CA LEU A 209 22.56 21.02 28.16
C LEU A 209 23.18 19.75 28.75
N LEU A 210 24.51 19.62 28.71
CA LEU A 210 25.24 18.50 29.33
C LEU A 210 25.38 18.65 30.85
N GLY A 211 25.38 19.88 31.37
CA GLY A 211 25.60 20.23 32.79
C GLY A 211 24.35 20.48 33.63
N GLY A 212 23.15 20.15 33.11
CA GLY A 212 21.92 19.99 33.90
C GLY A 212 21.30 21.23 34.58
N ASN A 213 21.80 22.44 34.33
CA ASN A 213 21.41 23.65 35.10
C ASN A 213 20.31 24.53 34.45
N ALA A 214 19.60 24.07 33.43
CA ALA A 214 18.45 24.81 32.90
C ALA A 214 17.18 24.47 33.70
N SER A 215 16.61 25.49 34.35
CA SER A 215 15.32 25.42 35.02
C SER A 215 14.20 25.06 34.04
N ILE A 216 13.36 24.13 34.49
CA ILE A 216 12.14 23.58 33.89
C ILE A 216 11.37 24.60 33.04
N ALA A 217 11.37 24.38 31.73
CA ALA A 217 10.31 24.81 30.83
C ALA A 217 10.22 23.79 29.69
N TRP A 218 9.08 23.13 29.55
CA TRP A 218 8.69 22.49 28.30
C TRP A 218 8.38 23.62 27.33
N GLU A 219 9.40 24.15 26.66
CA GLU A 219 9.22 25.10 25.56
C GLU A 219 9.51 24.32 24.28
N LEU A 220 8.54 23.50 23.83
CA LEU A 220 8.39 23.28 22.40
C LEU A 220 7.94 24.62 21.80
N ASP A 221 8.90 25.46 21.45
CA ASP A 221 8.58 26.72 20.79
C ASP A 221 7.82 26.38 19.50
N SER A 222 6.67 27.04 19.34
CA SER A 222 5.65 26.69 18.37
C SER A 222 6.18 26.75 16.94
N GLY A 223 6.39 25.58 16.35
CA GLY A 223 6.57 25.41 14.92
C GLY A 223 6.23 23.98 14.51
N PRO A 224 4.97 23.67 14.14
CA PRO A 224 4.73 22.48 13.36
C PRO A 224 5.29 22.77 11.96
N THR A 225 6.50 22.31 11.65
CA THR A 225 6.82 22.01 10.25
C THR A 225 6.01 20.77 9.86
N GLN A 226 4.71 20.96 9.68
CA GLN A 226 3.86 20.07 8.89
C GLN A 226 4.42 20.06 7.46
N GLY A 227 5.44 19.24 7.22
CA GLY A 227 6.09 19.19 5.91
C GLY A 227 7.39 18.41 5.82
N GLU A 228 8.03 18.01 6.93
CA GLU A 228 9.24 17.17 6.84
C GLU A 228 8.90 15.71 7.13
N ASP A 229 9.17 14.86 6.15
CA ASP A 229 8.90 13.43 6.20
C ASP A 229 9.53 12.80 7.47
N PRO A 230 8.79 12.01 8.27
CA PRO A 230 9.36 11.28 9.40
C PRO A 230 10.48 10.30 8.98
N ALA A 231 10.62 10.03 7.68
CA ALA A 231 11.74 9.30 7.10
C ALA A 231 13.09 10.03 7.26
N LEU A 232 13.13 11.37 7.23
CA LEU A 232 14.35 12.18 7.34
C LEU A 232 15.01 12.11 8.74
N LEU A 233 14.23 11.80 9.78
CA LEU A 233 14.73 11.68 11.15
C LEU A 233 15.34 10.30 11.46
N SER A 234 15.05 9.28 10.64
CA SER A 234 15.43 7.89 10.91
C SER A 234 16.93 7.61 10.70
N SER A 235 17.57 8.28 9.73
CA SER A 235 19.03 8.28 9.54
C SER A 235 19.46 9.53 8.77
N LEU A 236 20.29 10.37 9.40
CA LEU A 236 20.86 11.57 8.75
C LEU A 236 22.00 11.21 7.76
N ILE A 237 22.44 9.95 7.74
CA ILE A 237 23.67 9.49 7.06
C ILE A 237 23.36 8.67 5.80
N LEU A 238 22.09 8.32 5.52
CA LEU A 238 21.74 7.38 4.44
C LEU A 238 21.42 7.99 3.06
N GLY A 239 21.77 9.26 2.81
CA GLY A 239 21.63 9.90 1.49
C GLY A 239 22.96 10.35 0.90
N PRO A 240 23.05 10.67 -0.41
CA PRO A 240 24.23 11.28 -1.02
C PRO A 240 24.51 12.61 -0.32
N MET A 241 25.39 12.58 0.69
CA MET A 241 25.79 13.69 1.57
C MET A 241 24.76 14.82 1.60
N GLY A 242 23.55 14.49 2.10
CA GLY A 242 22.62 15.52 2.54
C GLY A 242 23.36 16.40 3.55
N THR A 243 23.19 17.71 3.47
CA THR A 243 23.80 18.66 4.40
C THR A 243 23.41 18.31 5.83
N VAL A 244 24.29 17.59 6.54
CA VAL A 244 24.12 17.34 7.97
C VAL A 244 24.15 18.70 8.67
N PRO A 245 23.15 19.04 9.50
CA PRO A 245 23.13 20.33 10.16
C PRO A 245 24.28 20.41 11.17
N THR A 246 25.11 21.44 11.06
CA THR A 246 26.32 21.59 11.87
C THR A 246 26.14 22.66 12.95
N LEU A 247 26.48 22.31 14.18
CA LEU A 247 26.53 23.27 15.29
C LEU A 247 27.85 24.07 15.22
N GLN A 248 27.76 25.40 15.26
CA GLN A 248 28.92 26.29 15.26
C GLN A 248 29.59 26.29 16.64
N THR A 249 30.31 25.21 16.96
CA THR A 249 31.11 25.10 18.19
C THR A 249 32.58 25.41 17.90
N GLY A 250 33.22 26.25 18.73
CA GLY A 250 34.68 26.31 18.78
C GLY A 250 35.32 24.99 19.28
N PRO A 251 36.66 24.92 19.39
CA PRO A 251 37.38 23.69 19.79
C PRO A 251 37.12 23.23 21.24
N ASP A 252 36.46 24.04 22.06
CA ASP A 252 36.19 23.76 23.47
C ASP A 252 34.92 22.93 23.70
N CYS A 253 34.96 21.66 23.28
CA CYS A 253 33.92 20.66 23.56
C CYS A 253 34.43 19.57 24.52
N LYS A 254 34.98 19.94 25.69
CA LYS A 254 35.58 18.98 26.64
C LYS A 254 34.56 18.03 27.26
N GLU A 255 33.39 18.54 27.62
CA GLU A 255 32.34 17.75 28.28
C GLU A 255 31.75 16.72 27.33
N LEU A 256 31.39 17.12 26.09
CA LEU A 256 30.92 16.19 25.06
C LEU A 256 31.98 15.11 24.77
N ARG A 257 33.27 15.48 24.65
CA ARG A 257 34.35 14.50 24.48
C ARG A 257 34.42 13.49 25.64
N SER A 258 34.25 13.95 26.88
CA SER A 258 34.22 13.07 28.05
C SER A 258 33.06 12.07 27.99
N VAL A 259 31.86 12.55 27.65
CA VAL A 259 30.65 11.72 27.52
C VAL A 259 30.81 10.70 26.39
N LEU A 260 31.33 11.12 25.22
CA LEU A 260 31.60 10.25 24.08
C LEU A 260 32.64 9.17 24.42
N SER A 261 33.76 9.55 25.05
CA SER A 261 34.80 8.60 25.47
C SER A 261 34.24 7.58 26.45
N SER A 262 33.44 8.00 27.44
CA SER A 262 32.81 7.10 28.41
C SER A 262 31.83 6.12 27.74
N LEU A 263 30.98 6.58 26.82
CA LEU A 263 30.08 5.69 26.06
C LEU A 263 30.84 4.71 25.15
N LEU A 264 31.93 5.17 24.54
CA LEU A 264 32.77 4.32 23.68
C LEU A 264 33.54 3.29 24.51
N GLU A 265 34.07 3.67 25.67
CA GLU A 265 34.67 2.74 26.63
C GLU A 265 33.65 1.67 27.04
N GLU A 266 32.41 2.04 27.38
CA GLU A 266 31.36 1.09 27.78
C GLU A 266 30.82 0.23 26.62
N SER A 267 31.11 0.60 25.36
CA SER A 267 30.52 -0.05 24.17
C SER A 267 30.80 -1.55 24.04
N TYR A 268 31.88 -2.07 24.62
CA TYR A 268 32.21 -3.51 24.56
C TYR A 268 31.34 -4.37 25.50
N LEU A 269 30.65 -3.76 26.45
CA LEU A 269 29.73 -4.44 27.37
C LEU A 269 28.35 -4.69 26.74
N LEU A 270 28.07 -4.04 25.61
CA LEU A 270 26.78 -4.09 24.93
C LEU A 270 26.67 -5.30 24.00
N THR A 271 25.44 -5.75 23.77
CA THR A 271 25.18 -6.71 22.68
C THR A 271 25.49 -6.09 21.32
N VAL A 272 25.88 -6.93 20.35
CA VAL A 272 26.20 -6.55 18.97
C VAL A 272 25.21 -5.54 18.34
N PRO A 273 23.87 -5.76 18.36
CA PRO A 273 22.93 -4.81 17.79
C PRO A 273 22.89 -3.46 18.53
N CYS A 274 22.97 -3.46 19.86
CA CYS A 274 22.98 -2.21 20.62
C CYS A 274 24.30 -1.46 20.46
N GLN A 275 25.42 -2.17 20.35
CA GLN A 275 26.70 -1.55 20.04
C GLN A 275 26.68 -0.91 18.64
N ALA A 276 26.13 -1.59 17.63
CA ALA A 276 25.98 -1.04 16.29
C ALA A 276 25.07 0.21 16.27
N ALA A 277 23.93 0.15 16.96
CA ALA A 277 23.02 1.29 17.10
C ALA A 277 23.68 2.48 17.82
N LEU A 278 24.44 2.22 18.88
CA LEU A 278 25.21 3.24 19.60
C LEU A 278 26.25 3.88 18.67
N LEU A 279 27.05 3.09 17.95
CA LEU A 279 28.06 3.61 17.02
C LEU A 279 27.42 4.46 15.92
N HIS A 280 26.30 4.01 15.35
CA HIS A 280 25.55 4.77 14.35
C HIS A 280 25.10 6.14 14.89
N ARG A 281 24.45 6.18 16.07
CA ARG A 281 23.99 7.45 16.67
C ARG A 281 25.12 8.37 17.11
N LEU A 282 26.23 7.81 17.61
CA LEU A 282 27.41 8.60 17.94
C LEU A 282 28.08 9.19 16.68
N THR A 283 28.05 8.47 15.56
CA THR A 283 28.52 8.97 14.26
C THR A 283 27.71 10.20 13.85
N GLU A 284 26.38 10.16 14.00
CA GLU A 284 25.51 11.33 13.75
C GLU A 284 25.88 12.52 14.66
N VAL A 285 26.10 12.29 15.96
CA VAL A 285 26.48 13.35 16.92
C VAL A 285 27.80 14.02 16.53
N VAL A 286 28.83 13.24 16.19
CA VAL A 286 30.14 13.78 15.82
C VAL A 286 30.08 14.48 14.46
N ALA A 287 29.25 14.01 13.53
CA ALA A 287 29.02 14.70 12.26
C ALA A 287 28.32 16.06 12.43
N MET A 288 27.41 16.17 13.41
CA MET A 288 26.73 17.43 13.74
C MET A 288 27.62 18.44 14.49
N VAL A 289 28.65 17.99 15.21
CA VAL A 289 29.50 18.84 16.05
C VAL A 289 30.97 18.83 15.55
N PRO A 290 31.33 19.71 14.59
CA PRO A 290 32.68 19.74 14.02
C PRO A 290 33.79 20.09 15.03
N GLY A 291 33.44 20.64 16.20
CA GLY A 291 34.40 20.91 17.29
C GLY A 291 34.98 19.65 17.95
N VAL A 292 34.40 18.46 17.71
CA VAL A 292 34.92 17.18 18.20
C VAL A 292 35.61 16.42 17.05
N PRO A 293 36.92 16.12 17.14
CA PRO A 293 37.60 15.39 16.08
C PRO A 293 37.10 13.93 15.99
N PRO A 294 36.86 13.39 14.79
CA PRO A 294 36.46 11.98 14.60
C PRO A 294 37.45 10.96 15.19
N ALA A 295 38.70 11.36 15.46
CA ALA A 295 39.72 10.55 16.11
C ALA A 295 39.31 9.93 17.46
N VAL A 296 38.24 10.41 18.10
CA VAL A 296 37.65 9.78 19.30
C VAL A 296 37.25 8.32 19.03
N PHE A 297 36.86 7.97 17.81
CA PHE A 297 36.54 6.58 17.44
C PHE A 297 37.76 5.68 17.21
N ARG A 298 38.98 6.23 17.10
CA ARG A 298 40.17 5.49 16.65
C ARG A 298 40.51 4.28 17.53
N ALA A 299 40.33 4.41 18.84
CA ALA A 299 40.54 3.30 19.78
C ALA A 299 39.56 2.13 19.55
N GLN A 300 38.30 2.44 19.23
CA GLN A 300 37.29 1.43 18.93
C GLN A 300 37.44 0.88 17.51
N LEU A 301 37.90 1.70 16.57
CA LEU A 301 38.12 1.30 15.18
C LEU A 301 39.08 0.11 15.08
N LEU A 302 40.19 0.12 15.82
CA LEU A 302 41.15 -1.00 15.87
C LEU A 302 40.49 -2.33 16.24
N ARG A 303 39.45 -2.31 17.09
CA ARG A 303 38.67 -3.49 17.45
C ARG A 303 37.63 -3.84 16.38
N LEU A 304 36.97 -2.85 15.81
CA LEU A 304 35.87 -3.00 14.85
C LEU A 304 36.35 -3.51 13.48
N LEU A 305 37.55 -3.08 13.05
CA LEU A 305 38.26 -3.64 11.88
C LEU A 305 38.47 -5.16 12.01
N GLY A 306 38.44 -5.67 13.25
CA GLY A 306 38.54 -7.07 13.65
C GLY A 306 37.24 -7.90 13.58
N THR A 307 36.09 -7.33 13.22
CA THR A 307 34.77 -7.98 13.39
C THR A 307 34.27 -8.75 12.16
N SER A 308 33.48 -9.80 12.40
CA SER A 308 32.72 -10.53 11.36
C SER A 308 31.20 -10.37 11.53
N GLU A 309 30.77 -9.55 12.49
CA GLU A 309 29.36 -9.29 12.74
C GLU A 309 28.85 -8.23 11.78
N VAL A 310 27.77 -8.53 11.04
CA VAL A 310 27.23 -7.67 9.98
C VAL A 310 26.90 -6.26 10.49
N GLY A 311 26.22 -6.15 11.63
CA GLY A 311 25.80 -4.85 12.18
C GLY A 311 26.97 -3.93 12.56
N LEU A 312 28.03 -4.49 13.14
CA LEU A 312 29.23 -3.72 13.53
C LEU A 312 30.08 -3.34 12.32
N PHE A 313 30.17 -4.25 11.35
CA PHE A 313 30.87 -3.97 10.10
C PHE A 313 30.15 -2.85 9.33
N HIS A 314 28.82 -2.91 9.21
CA HIS A 314 28.02 -1.88 8.59
C HIS A 314 28.16 -0.51 9.29
N ALA A 315 28.14 -0.49 10.63
CA ALA A 315 28.41 0.74 11.39
C ALA A 315 29.81 1.31 11.09
N THR A 316 30.80 0.46 10.82
CA THR A 316 32.15 0.88 10.42
C THR A 316 32.18 1.48 9.02
N LEU A 317 31.46 0.90 8.06
CA LEU A 317 31.27 1.47 6.73
C LEU A 317 30.52 2.81 6.77
N LEU A 318 29.53 2.95 7.64
CA LEU A 318 28.84 4.23 7.86
C LEU A 318 29.79 5.30 8.42
N MET A 319 30.63 4.94 9.40
CA MET A 319 31.69 5.84 9.88
C MET A 319 32.67 6.22 8.76
N LYS A 320 32.98 5.29 7.84
CA LYS A 320 33.81 5.58 6.67
C LYS A 320 33.13 6.57 5.73
N GLY A 321 31.85 6.37 5.42
CA GLY A 321 31.07 7.31 4.61
C GLY A 321 30.98 8.71 5.22
N ALA A 322 30.85 8.80 6.55
CA ALA A 322 30.72 10.08 7.25
C ALA A 322 32.06 10.84 7.39
N PHE A 323 33.17 10.15 7.69
CA PHE A 323 34.42 10.80 8.10
C PHE A 323 35.61 10.57 7.18
N THR A 324 35.53 9.66 6.20
CA THR A 324 36.53 9.47 5.13
C THR A 324 37.99 9.61 5.62
N ASP A 325 38.76 10.55 5.09
CA ASP A 325 40.19 10.80 5.37
C ASP A 325 40.46 11.30 6.81
N SER A 326 39.45 11.81 7.51
CA SER A 326 39.62 12.35 8.86
C SER A 326 39.70 11.27 9.94
N LEU A 327 39.19 10.06 9.66
CA LEU A 327 39.22 8.91 10.57
C LEU A 327 40.02 7.73 10.00
N PHE A 328 39.91 7.45 8.70
CA PHE A 328 40.52 6.27 8.07
C PHE A 328 41.78 6.65 7.29
N SER A 329 42.84 5.86 7.44
CA SER A 329 43.99 5.92 6.55
C SER A 329 43.79 5.02 5.34
N ALA A 330 44.55 5.24 4.26
CA ALA A 330 44.54 4.35 3.09
C ALA A 330 44.90 2.89 3.44
N GLU A 331 45.72 2.66 4.48
CA GLU A 331 46.03 1.32 4.99
C GLU A 331 44.80 0.67 5.65
N ASP A 332 44.01 1.44 6.41
CA ASP A 332 42.78 0.96 7.02
C ASP A 332 41.72 0.62 5.96
N GLU A 333 41.61 1.45 4.91
CA GLU A 333 40.72 1.19 3.76
C GLU A 333 41.10 -0.09 3.03
N ALA A 334 42.39 -0.27 2.70
CA ALA A 334 42.89 -1.48 2.07
C ALA A 334 42.64 -2.73 2.94
N PHE A 335 42.83 -2.62 4.25
CA PHE A 335 42.55 -3.70 5.19
C PHE A 335 41.05 -4.05 5.26
N MET A 336 40.16 -3.04 5.29
CA MET A 336 38.71 -3.26 5.25
C MET A 336 38.27 -3.96 3.97
N LEU A 337 38.78 -3.53 2.82
CA LEU A 337 38.50 -4.17 1.53
C LEU A 337 39.01 -5.60 1.49
N GLN A 338 40.24 -5.86 1.95
CA GLN A 338 40.78 -7.21 2.05
C GLN A 338 39.89 -8.11 2.93
N ARG A 339 39.35 -7.55 4.01
CA ARG A 339 38.46 -8.28 4.91
C ARG A 339 37.10 -8.57 4.28
N LEU A 340 36.49 -7.61 3.59
CA LEU A 340 35.24 -7.81 2.83
C LEU A 340 35.38 -8.94 1.80
N VAL A 341 36.51 -8.96 1.09
CA VAL A 341 36.84 -10.01 0.12
C VAL A 341 36.94 -11.39 0.79
N VAL A 342 37.56 -11.48 1.97
CA VAL A 342 37.64 -12.75 2.73
C VAL A 342 36.27 -13.18 3.28
N LEU A 343 35.50 -12.24 3.85
CA LEU A 343 34.20 -12.54 4.46
C LEU A 343 33.16 -12.96 3.43
N SER A 344 33.14 -12.34 2.25
CA SER A 344 32.24 -12.75 1.17
C SER A 344 32.47 -14.18 0.67
N GLN A 345 33.61 -14.82 1.00
CA GLN A 345 33.93 -16.22 0.67
C GLN A 345 33.83 -17.19 1.84
N HIS A 346 33.77 -16.69 3.07
CA HIS A 346 33.98 -17.53 4.24
C HIS A 346 32.95 -18.67 4.31
N PRO A 347 33.38 -19.94 4.41
CA PRO A 347 32.49 -21.09 4.26
C PRO A 347 31.44 -21.20 5.36
N LEU A 348 31.74 -20.72 6.58
CA LEU A 348 30.82 -20.77 7.73
C LEU A 348 29.73 -19.70 7.71
N LEU A 349 29.85 -18.69 6.83
CA LEU A 349 28.86 -17.62 6.74
C LEU A 349 27.67 -18.01 5.87
N ARG A 350 26.51 -17.46 6.20
CA ARG A 350 25.25 -17.70 5.47
C ARG A 350 25.25 -16.95 4.14
N THR A 351 24.48 -17.43 3.17
CA THR A 351 24.28 -16.76 1.88
C THR A 351 23.89 -15.28 1.98
N PRO A 352 22.92 -14.85 2.81
CA PRO A 352 22.60 -13.41 2.94
C PRO A 352 23.77 -12.56 3.46
N GLU A 353 24.58 -13.10 4.38
CA GLU A 353 25.76 -12.39 4.91
C GLU A 353 26.82 -12.22 3.82
N LYS A 354 27.05 -13.28 3.03
CA LYS A 354 27.99 -13.23 1.89
C LYS A 354 27.55 -12.21 0.83
N LEU A 355 26.27 -12.19 0.50
CA LEU A 355 25.70 -11.23 -0.45
C LEU A 355 25.82 -9.80 0.08
N PHE A 356 25.52 -9.58 1.36
CA PHE A 356 25.72 -8.29 2.01
C PHE A 356 27.17 -7.80 1.88
N TYR A 357 28.16 -8.67 2.15
CA TYR A 357 29.56 -8.26 2.00
C TYR A 357 29.97 -8.00 0.55
N THR A 358 29.42 -8.73 -0.42
CA THR A 358 29.65 -8.43 -1.85
C THR A 358 29.02 -7.09 -2.24
N ASP A 359 27.82 -6.80 -1.76
CA ASP A 359 27.15 -5.52 -1.98
C ASP A 359 27.91 -4.34 -1.37
N CYS A 360 28.47 -4.51 -0.16
CA CYS A 360 29.35 -3.54 0.47
C CYS A 360 30.64 -3.26 -0.33
N ILE A 361 31.12 -4.21 -1.14
CA ILE A 361 32.29 -3.96 -2.01
C ILE A 361 31.88 -3.12 -3.22
N LEU A 362 30.71 -3.39 -3.82
CA LEU A 362 30.20 -2.62 -4.96
C LEU A 362 29.86 -1.17 -4.58
N HIS A 363 29.37 -0.96 -3.34
CA HIS A 363 28.97 0.35 -2.82
C HIS A 363 29.94 0.88 -1.76
N PHE A 364 31.23 0.57 -1.88
CA PHE A 364 32.21 0.99 -0.88
C PHE A 364 32.36 2.53 -0.87
N PRO A 365 32.26 3.18 0.29
CA PRO A 365 32.36 4.64 0.40
C PRO A 365 33.81 5.11 0.21
N GLU A 366 34.18 5.39 -1.04
CA GLU A 366 35.47 5.96 -1.41
C GLU A 366 35.50 7.48 -1.40
N ASN A 367 36.70 8.03 -1.24
CA ASN A 367 36.95 9.47 -1.24
C ASN A 367 37.04 9.94 -2.70
N ARG A 368 35.95 9.78 -3.46
CA ARG A 368 35.85 10.27 -4.83
C ARG A 368 35.47 11.75 -4.83
N PRO A 369 36.00 12.57 -5.76
CA PRO A 369 35.57 13.95 -5.88
C PRO A 369 34.07 14.03 -6.17
N ILE A 370 33.40 14.94 -5.45
CA ILE A 370 31.96 15.24 -5.57
C ILE A 370 31.66 15.58 -7.03
N GLY A 371 30.96 14.68 -7.74
CA GLY A 371 30.57 14.87 -9.15
C GLY A 371 30.56 13.63 -10.05
N CYS A 372 31.01 12.46 -9.58
CA CYS A 372 31.05 11.22 -10.39
C CYS A 372 30.10 10.10 -9.93
N GLY A 373 28.99 10.42 -9.26
CA GLY A 373 28.10 9.40 -8.67
C GLY A 373 26.60 9.73 -8.67
N ASP A 374 26.12 10.63 -9.52
CA ASP A 374 24.68 10.91 -9.67
C ASP A 374 23.96 9.93 -10.63
N GLY A 375 24.69 9.02 -11.26
CA GLY A 375 24.11 7.83 -11.88
C GLY A 375 24.26 6.68 -10.91
N GLY A 376 23.18 5.92 -10.66
CA GLY A 376 23.22 4.68 -9.87
C GLY A 376 24.01 3.54 -10.51
N ASP A 377 25.14 3.85 -11.16
CA ASP A 377 26.05 2.91 -11.76
C ASP A 377 26.94 2.30 -10.66
N GLU A 378 27.01 0.97 -10.63
CA GLU A 378 27.86 0.20 -9.73
C GLU A 378 29.33 0.49 -10.05
N THR A 379 30.01 1.31 -9.23
CA THR A 379 31.43 1.64 -9.46
C THR A 379 32.35 0.96 -8.46
N LEU A 380 33.44 0.37 -8.93
CA LEU A 380 34.34 -0.38 -8.06
C LEU A 380 35.26 0.49 -7.20
N PRO A 381 35.70 -0.03 -6.04
CA PRO A 381 36.69 0.67 -5.25
C PRO A 381 38.06 0.73 -5.96
N VAL A 382 38.68 1.91 -6.06
CA VAL A 382 40.05 2.13 -6.58
C VAL A 382 41.09 1.23 -5.93
N LEU A 383 40.96 0.94 -4.63
CA LEU A 383 41.90 0.06 -3.90
C LEU A 383 41.63 -1.44 -4.12
N LEU A 384 40.54 -1.81 -4.80
CA LEU A 384 40.22 -3.21 -5.13
C LEU A 384 41.10 -3.68 -6.29
N THR A 385 42.31 -4.17 -5.94
CA THR A 385 43.18 -4.72 -6.98
C THR A 385 42.65 -6.06 -7.53
N PRO A 386 42.88 -6.36 -8.81
CA PRO A 386 42.57 -7.64 -9.45
C PRO A 386 43.19 -8.85 -8.74
N ARG A 387 44.36 -8.66 -8.12
CA ARG A 387 45.00 -9.66 -7.25
C ARG A 387 44.18 -9.95 -5.99
N LEU A 388 43.62 -8.93 -5.37
CA LEU A 388 42.74 -9.09 -4.22
C LEU A 388 41.40 -9.73 -4.64
N ALA A 389 40.84 -9.27 -5.76
CA ALA A 389 39.60 -9.81 -6.32
C ALA A 389 39.74 -11.27 -6.78
N SER A 390 40.95 -11.75 -7.11
CA SER A 390 41.19 -13.14 -7.53
C SER A 390 40.74 -14.19 -6.49
N ALA A 391 40.59 -13.83 -5.22
CA ALA A 391 40.01 -14.70 -4.22
C ALA A 391 38.51 -14.96 -4.50
N LEU A 392 37.78 -13.98 -5.05
CA LEU A 392 36.32 -14.01 -5.27
C LEU A 392 35.90 -14.83 -6.48
N VAL A 393 36.85 -15.47 -7.14
CA VAL A 393 36.63 -16.21 -8.37
C VAL A 393 35.53 -17.26 -8.18
N PRO A 394 34.45 -17.22 -9.00
CA PRO A 394 33.29 -18.07 -8.81
C PRO A 394 33.65 -19.53 -9.06
N THR A 395 33.21 -20.40 -8.16
CA THR A 395 33.34 -21.84 -8.27
C THR A 395 31.98 -22.47 -8.47
N VAL A 396 31.94 -23.63 -9.12
CA VAL A 396 30.71 -24.40 -9.37
C VAL A 396 29.95 -24.77 -8.09
N PHE A 397 30.64 -24.81 -6.94
CA PHE A 397 30.05 -25.15 -5.65
C PHE A 397 29.40 -23.96 -4.92
N ASN A 398 29.51 -22.75 -5.47
CA ASN A 398 28.84 -21.59 -4.89
C ASN A 398 27.33 -21.65 -5.13
N ASP A 399 26.58 -21.10 -4.19
CA ASP A 399 25.15 -20.93 -4.39
C ASP A 399 24.88 -19.95 -5.55
N SER A 400 23.70 -20.10 -6.14
CA SER A 400 23.25 -19.36 -7.32
C SER A 400 23.39 -17.85 -7.19
N ALA A 401 23.05 -17.30 -6.02
CA ALA A 401 23.03 -15.86 -5.81
C ALA A 401 24.45 -15.30 -5.59
N THR A 402 25.25 -15.94 -4.73
CA THR A 402 26.63 -15.48 -4.47
C THR A 402 27.52 -15.65 -5.69
N MET A 403 27.30 -16.69 -6.50
CA MET A 403 28.00 -16.89 -7.75
C MET A 403 27.75 -15.72 -8.72
N LEU A 404 26.48 -15.35 -8.93
CA LEU A 404 26.12 -14.25 -9.82
C LEU A 404 26.66 -12.90 -9.33
N ALA A 405 26.57 -12.63 -8.03
CA ALA A 405 27.09 -11.39 -7.45
C ALA A 405 28.61 -11.27 -7.61
N ARG A 406 29.35 -12.38 -7.39
CA ARG A 406 30.81 -12.42 -7.61
C ARG A 406 31.18 -12.32 -9.07
N LEU A 407 30.42 -12.95 -9.96
CA LEU A 407 30.61 -12.85 -11.41
C LEU A 407 30.47 -11.40 -11.86
N ASN A 408 29.44 -10.69 -11.38
CA ASN A 408 29.23 -9.28 -11.71
C ASN A 408 30.41 -8.42 -11.22
N LEU A 409 30.79 -8.56 -9.94
CA LEU A 409 31.92 -7.83 -9.36
C LEU A 409 33.22 -8.07 -10.13
N LEU A 410 33.55 -9.32 -10.46
CA LEU A 410 34.75 -9.64 -11.24
C LEU A 410 34.69 -9.16 -12.69
N SER A 411 33.49 -9.11 -13.27
CA SER A 411 33.31 -8.57 -14.62
C SER A 411 33.67 -7.08 -14.64
N LEU A 412 33.22 -6.33 -13.63
CA LEU A 412 33.62 -4.93 -13.46
C LEU A 412 35.14 -4.78 -13.23
N VAL A 413 35.76 -5.67 -12.42
CA VAL A 413 37.20 -5.57 -12.09
C VAL A 413 38.05 -5.76 -13.34
N TYR A 414 37.70 -6.74 -14.18
CA TYR A 414 38.42 -7.00 -15.42
C TYR A 414 38.09 -6.01 -16.54
N LEU A 415 36.98 -5.27 -16.44
CA LEU A 415 36.66 -4.18 -17.36
C LEU A 415 37.54 -2.94 -17.09
N GLU A 416 37.85 -2.64 -15.82
CA GLU A 416 38.72 -1.53 -15.44
C GLU A 416 40.23 -1.77 -15.73
N GLU A 417 40.70 -3.02 -15.78
CA GLU A 417 42.12 -3.34 -16.06
C GLU A 417 42.60 -2.97 -17.49
N GLY A 418 41.67 -2.76 -18.43
CA GLY A 418 41.99 -2.51 -19.85
C GLY A 418 42.52 -3.76 -20.59
N GLU A 419 42.16 -3.88 -21.86
CA GLU A 419 42.44 -5.08 -22.67
C GLU A 419 43.88 -5.19 -23.20
N GLU A 420 44.67 -4.11 -23.10
CA GLU A 420 46.00 -3.97 -23.75
C GLU A 420 47.20 -4.25 -22.82
N GLY A 421 46.97 -4.83 -21.64
CA GLY A 421 48.06 -5.38 -20.85
C GLY A 421 48.46 -6.76 -21.37
N GLU A 422 49.58 -6.88 -22.12
CA GLU A 422 50.25 -8.16 -22.43
C GLU A 422 50.78 -8.91 -21.17
N GLY A 423 50.21 -8.65 -20.00
CA GLY A 423 50.45 -9.32 -18.72
C GLY A 423 49.23 -10.11 -18.24
N GLU A 424 49.24 -10.50 -16.97
CA GLU A 424 48.33 -11.45 -16.32
C GLU A 424 46.80 -11.18 -16.46
N GLY A 425 46.36 -10.01 -16.96
CA GLY A 425 44.95 -9.58 -17.08
C GLY A 425 44.09 -10.41 -18.06
N GLY A 426 44.68 -10.92 -19.15
CA GLY A 426 43.95 -11.79 -20.09
C GLY A 426 43.52 -13.15 -19.50
N ARG A 427 44.08 -13.54 -18.35
CA ARG A 427 43.70 -14.79 -17.66
C ARG A 427 42.37 -14.69 -16.93
N GLY A 428 41.98 -13.49 -16.46
CA GLY A 428 40.73 -13.27 -15.72
C GLY A 428 39.50 -13.50 -16.60
N LEU A 429 39.47 -12.82 -17.75
CA LEU A 429 38.40 -12.99 -18.74
C LEU A 429 38.31 -14.43 -19.27
N ALA A 430 39.46 -15.06 -19.52
CA ALA A 430 39.52 -16.47 -19.92
C ALA A 430 38.91 -17.38 -18.84
N TYR A 431 39.20 -17.13 -17.57
CA TYR A 431 38.60 -17.87 -16.46
C TYR A 431 37.08 -17.69 -16.39
N LEU A 432 36.57 -16.45 -16.51
CA LEU A 432 35.13 -16.20 -16.50
C LEU A 432 34.42 -16.94 -17.65
N HIS A 433 35.03 -16.95 -18.84
CA HIS A 433 34.53 -17.73 -19.97
C HIS A 433 34.57 -19.24 -19.68
N GLU A 434 35.67 -19.77 -19.15
CA GLU A 434 35.78 -21.19 -18.76
C GLU A 434 34.71 -21.56 -17.71
N HIS A 435 34.50 -20.71 -16.71
CA HIS A 435 33.46 -20.87 -15.70
C HIS A 435 32.07 -20.93 -16.34
N LEU A 436 31.73 -19.98 -17.22
CA LEU A 436 30.46 -19.98 -17.96
C LEU A 436 30.27 -21.28 -18.75
N THR A 437 31.34 -21.78 -19.39
CA THR A 437 31.28 -23.04 -20.13
C THR A 437 31.14 -24.27 -19.24
N SER A 438 31.67 -24.21 -18.01
CA SER A 438 31.48 -25.26 -17.01
C SER A 438 30.01 -25.30 -16.54
N LEU A 439 29.39 -24.14 -16.30
CA LEU A 439 27.97 -24.03 -15.96
C LEU A 439 27.08 -24.54 -17.09
N LEU A 440 27.42 -24.24 -18.35
CA LEU A 440 26.73 -24.77 -19.52
C LEU A 440 26.74 -26.31 -19.53
N ARG A 441 27.89 -26.94 -19.29
CA ARG A 441 28.02 -28.41 -19.24
C ARG A 441 27.20 -29.03 -18.11
N ILE A 442 27.08 -28.34 -16.96
CA ILE A 442 26.26 -28.81 -15.83
C ILE A 442 24.78 -28.71 -16.18
N MET A 443 24.36 -27.59 -16.77
CA MET A 443 23.00 -27.41 -17.26
C MET A 443 22.63 -28.49 -18.29
N GLU A 444 23.52 -28.80 -19.23
CA GLU A 444 23.32 -29.83 -20.25
C GLU A 444 23.04 -31.22 -19.66
N ASN A 445 23.65 -31.56 -18.52
CA ASN A 445 23.56 -32.86 -17.87
C ASN A 445 22.36 -32.99 -16.90
N ARG A 446 21.25 -32.27 -17.16
CA ARG A 446 20.03 -32.17 -16.33
C ARG A 446 20.22 -31.41 -15.01
N GLY A 447 20.71 -30.17 -15.09
CA GLY A 447 20.63 -29.23 -13.97
C GLY A 447 19.18 -28.95 -13.55
N GLY A 448 18.95 -28.69 -12.27
CA GLY A 448 17.64 -28.22 -11.78
C GLY A 448 17.25 -26.85 -12.39
N ARG A 449 15.99 -26.44 -12.24
CA ARG A 449 15.49 -25.14 -12.74
C ARG A 449 16.37 -23.97 -12.29
N GLU A 450 16.91 -24.04 -11.09
CA GLU A 450 17.79 -23.02 -10.52
C GLU A 450 19.08 -22.86 -11.34
N VAL A 451 19.76 -23.95 -11.69
CA VAL A 451 21.02 -23.96 -12.47
C VAL A 451 20.80 -23.44 -13.89
N VAL A 452 19.64 -23.73 -14.48
CA VAL A 452 19.27 -23.17 -15.79
C VAL A 452 19.18 -21.64 -15.69
N VAL A 453 18.45 -21.12 -14.70
CA VAL A 453 18.26 -19.67 -14.54
C VAL A 453 19.58 -18.98 -14.21
N THR A 454 20.44 -19.57 -13.39
CA THR A 454 21.75 -19.00 -13.09
C THR A 454 22.65 -18.94 -14.30
N PHE A 455 22.68 -19.99 -15.13
CA PHE A 455 23.46 -19.99 -16.36
C PHE A 455 23.02 -18.86 -17.30
N PHE A 456 21.72 -18.70 -17.56
CA PHE A 456 21.22 -17.64 -18.46
C PHE A 456 21.51 -16.24 -17.90
N ARG A 457 21.39 -16.04 -16.58
CA ARG A 457 21.77 -14.77 -15.93
C ARG A 457 23.27 -14.52 -16.00
N ALA A 458 24.10 -15.54 -15.80
CA ALA A 458 25.54 -15.44 -15.91
C ALA A 458 25.99 -15.14 -17.35
N ALA A 459 25.36 -15.78 -18.34
CA ALA A 459 25.59 -15.50 -19.76
C ALA A 459 25.20 -14.07 -20.11
N PHE A 460 24.06 -13.58 -19.61
CA PHE A 460 23.65 -12.20 -19.79
C PHE A 460 24.66 -11.21 -19.19
N LEU A 461 25.06 -11.40 -17.92
CA LEU A 461 26.06 -10.53 -17.26
C LEU A 461 27.39 -10.52 -18.01
N PHE A 462 27.86 -11.68 -18.47
CA PHE A 462 29.09 -11.78 -19.25
C PHE A 462 28.99 -11.03 -20.58
N LEU A 463 27.86 -11.16 -21.29
CA LEU A 463 27.62 -10.45 -22.56
C LEU A 463 27.40 -8.96 -22.36
N PHE A 464 26.80 -8.55 -21.23
CA PHE A 464 26.61 -7.16 -20.88
C PHE A 464 27.95 -6.42 -20.72
N HIS A 465 28.91 -7.02 -20.02
CA HIS A 465 30.22 -6.41 -19.77
C HIS A 465 31.24 -6.66 -20.90
N PHE A 466 31.21 -7.82 -21.55
CA PHE A 466 32.24 -8.25 -22.53
C PHE A 466 31.67 -8.57 -23.93
N GLY A 467 30.50 -8.04 -24.27
CA GLY A 467 29.84 -8.28 -25.55
C GLY A 467 30.65 -7.80 -26.76
N HIS A 468 31.50 -6.79 -26.57
CA HIS A 468 32.41 -6.26 -27.61
C HIS A 468 33.56 -7.21 -27.94
N VAL A 469 33.89 -8.18 -27.09
CA VAL A 469 34.98 -9.14 -27.33
C VAL A 469 34.50 -10.29 -28.22
N GLU A 470 34.67 -10.12 -29.54
CA GLU A 470 34.13 -11.03 -30.57
C GLU A 470 34.47 -12.52 -30.36
N ARG A 471 35.70 -12.83 -29.91
CA ARG A 471 36.15 -14.22 -29.72
C ARG A 471 35.28 -14.98 -28.71
N TYR A 472 34.98 -14.36 -27.58
CA TYR A 472 34.21 -14.99 -26.52
C TYR A 472 32.71 -14.92 -26.81
N SER A 473 32.23 -13.80 -27.35
CA SER A 473 30.82 -13.64 -27.70
C SER A 473 30.39 -14.63 -28.79
N HIS A 474 31.23 -14.90 -29.80
CA HIS A 474 31.01 -15.93 -30.81
C HIS A 474 31.05 -17.36 -30.22
N SER A 475 32.04 -17.66 -29.36
CA SER A 475 32.13 -18.95 -28.67
C SER A 475 30.89 -19.25 -27.80
N VAL A 476 30.35 -18.24 -27.11
CA VAL A 476 29.10 -18.36 -26.35
C VAL A 476 27.92 -18.61 -27.29
N MET A 477 27.83 -17.87 -28.41
CA MET A 477 26.78 -18.03 -29.41
C MET A 477 26.74 -19.44 -30.00
N GLU A 478 27.89 -19.98 -30.44
CA GLU A 478 28.02 -21.33 -30.98
C GLU A 478 27.57 -22.40 -29.97
N LYS A 479 28.04 -22.27 -28.73
CA LYS A 479 27.71 -23.22 -27.65
C LYS A 479 26.23 -23.18 -27.29
N LEU A 480 25.64 -21.99 -27.13
CA LEU A 480 24.21 -21.81 -26.88
C LEU A 480 23.36 -22.42 -28.00
N SER A 481 23.78 -22.21 -29.26
CA SER A 481 23.10 -22.75 -30.44
C SER A 481 23.14 -24.28 -30.47
N ALA A 482 24.28 -24.90 -30.11
CA ALA A 482 24.41 -26.35 -30.00
C ALA A 482 23.52 -26.94 -28.87
N VAL A 483 23.41 -26.24 -27.75
CA VAL A 483 22.60 -26.65 -26.59
C VAL A 483 21.10 -26.59 -26.90
N TYR A 484 20.66 -25.60 -27.68
CA TYR A 484 19.26 -25.44 -28.05
C TYR A 484 18.66 -26.71 -28.69
N LEU A 485 19.39 -27.36 -29.62
CA LEU A 485 18.93 -28.60 -30.26
C LEU A 485 18.73 -29.75 -29.26
N ARG A 486 19.62 -29.85 -28.28
CA ARG A 486 19.57 -30.90 -27.25
C ARG A 486 18.44 -30.64 -26.24
N HIS A 487 18.17 -29.36 -25.96
CA HIS A 487 17.26 -28.92 -24.90
C HIS A 487 16.23 -27.89 -25.39
N THR A 488 15.39 -28.29 -26.34
CA THR A 488 14.36 -27.42 -26.95
C THR A 488 13.40 -26.78 -25.94
N HIS A 489 13.24 -27.39 -24.75
CA HIS A 489 12.42 -26.87 -23.65
C HIS A 489 12.87 -25.53 -23.09
N LEU A 490 14.12 -25.16 -23.29
CA LEU A 490 14.69 -23.90 -22.81
C LEU A 490 14.42 -22.72 -23.75
N ALA A 491 13.65 -22.91 -24.83
CA ALA A 491 13.30 -21.86 -25.80
C ALA A 491 12.88 -20.50 -25.17
N PRO A 492 12.04 -20.44 -24.12
CA PRO A 492 11.71 -19.17 -23.49
C PRO A 492 12.91 -18.44 -22.87
N ASN A 493 13.89 -19.17 -22.32
CA ASN A 493 15.08 -18.56 -21.73
C ASN A 493 16.03 -18.02 -22.81
N PHE A 494 16.13 -18.71 -23.96
CA PHE A 494 16.91 -18.23 -25.10
C PHE A 494 16.30 -16.96 -25.72
N ILE A 495 14.97 -16.91 -25.85
CA ILE A 495 14.25 -15.70 -26.30
C ILE A 495 14.50 -14.57 -25.30
N ASN A 496 14.33 -14.84 -23.99
CA ASN A 496 14.56 -13.83 -22.96
C ASN A 496 16.00 -13.31 -22.94
N LEU A 497 17.00 -14.17 -23.16
CA LEU A 497 18.39 -13.74 -23.27
C LEU A 497 18.57 -12.79 -24.46
N ALA A 498 18.07 -13.15 -25.64
CA ALA A 498 18.16 -12.32 -26.84
C ALA A 498 17.48 -10.95 -26.63
N ASP A 499 16.26 -10.94 -26.09
CA ASP A 499 15.49 -9.72 -25.82
C ASP A 499 16.22 -8.81 -24.82
N ARG A 500 16.71 -9.36 -23.71
CA ARG A 500 17.42 -8.57 -22.70
C ARG A 500 18.75 -8.02 -23.21
N THR A 501 19.49 -8.80 -24.02
CA THR A 501 20.71 -8.29 -24.65
C THR A 501 20.40 -7.18 -25.65
N GLN A 502 19.30 -7.26 -26.40
CA GLN A 502 18.92 -6.25 -27.37
C GLN A 502 18.41 -4.95 -26.70
N ASP A 503 17.65 -5.07 -25.60
CA ASP A 503 17.16 -3.92 -24.82
C ASP A 503 18.31 -3.09 -24.21
N GLN A 504 19.34 -3.77 -23.68
CA GLN A 504 20.42 -3.17 -22.89
C GLN A 504 21.68 -2.89 -23.72
N LEU A 505 21.92 -3.63 -24.81
CA LEU A 505 23.05 -3.48 -25.73
C LEU A 505 22.55 -3.19 -27.15
N ALA A 506 21.81 -2.10 -27.32
CA ALA A 506 21.24 -1.72 -28.62
C ALA A 506 22.29 -1.52 -29.74
N GLU A 507 23.55 -1.27 -29.37
CA GLU A 507 24.67 -1.09 -30.30
C GLU A 507 25.32 -2.42 -30.75
N SER A 508 25.07 -3.53 -30.05
CA SER A 508 25.67 -4.82 -30.36
C SER A 508 24.82 -5.63 -31.36
N SER A 509 25.43 -6.10 -32.45
CA SER A 509 24.81 -7.02 -33.41
C SER A 509 24.72 -8.48 -32.90
N TRP A 510 25.16 -8.74 -31.66
CA TRP A 510 25.21 -10.10 -31.11
C TRP A 510 23.84 -10.77 -31.03
N ALA A 511 22.80 -10.04 -30.58
CA ALA A 511 21.45 -10.59 -30.44
C ALA A 511 20.86 -11.02 -31.80
N VAL A 512 21.05 -10.19 -32.83
CA VAL A 512 20.64 -10.48 -34.21
C VAL A 512 21.41 -11.69 -34.76
N GLY A 513 22.74 -11.71 -34.59
CA GLY A 513 23.58 -12.85 -34.99
C GLY A 513 23.22 -14.15 -34.28
N PHE A 514 22.85 -14.08 -33.00
CA PHE A 514 22.40 -15.24 -32.22
C PHE A 514 21.04 -15.77 -32.72
N LEU A 515 20.09 -14.88 -33.01
CA LEU A 515 18.80 -15.26 -33.60
C LEU A 515 18.97 -15.89 -34.99
N GLU A 516 19.88 -15.38 -35.81
CA GLU A 516 20.24 -16.00 -37.10
C GLU A 516 20.88 -17.38 -36.90
N ALA A 517 21.81 -17.54 -35.94
CA ALA A 517 22.40 -18.84 -35.61
C ALA A 517 21.34 -19.86 -35.17
N LEU A 518 20.38 -19.45 -34.32
CA LEU A 518 19.25 -20.29 -33.93
C LEU A 518 18.37 -20.67 -35.13
N GLN A 519 18.13 -19.74 -36.06
CA GLN A 519 17.37 -20.01 -37.28
C GLN A 519 18.05 -21.07 -38.15
N ARG A 520 19.36 -20.95 -38.39
CA ARG A 520 20.14 -21.95 -39.16
C ARG A 520 20.03 -23.32 -38.51
N VAL A 521 20.25 -23.37 -37.20
CA VAL A 521 20.17 -24.60 -36.41
C VAL A 521 18.78 -25.26 -36.45
N ILE A 522 17.70 -24.48 -36.39
CA ILE A 522 16.33 -25.01 -36.49
C ILE A 522 16.02 -25.53 -37.91
N THR A 523 16.46 -24.80 -38.93
CA THR A 523 16.12 -25.10 -40.34
C THR A 523 16.92 -26.27 -40.90
N GLU A 524 18.11 -26.54 -40.35
CA GLU A 524 18.96 -27.69 -40.69
C GLU A 524 18.62 -28.96 -39.88
N ALA A 525 17.75 -28.86 -38.88
CA ALA A 525 17.39 -30.00 -38.03
C ALA A 525 16.65 -31.10 -38.82
N PRO A 526 16.99 -32.39 -38.64
CA PRO A 526 16.37 -33.48 -39.36
C PRO A 526 14.90 -33.65 -38.96
N LEU A 527 13.99 -33.53 -39.93
CA LEU A 527 12.53 -33.63 -39.74
C LEU A 527 12.08 -34.94 -39.06
N ALA A 528 12.83 -36.02 -39.24
CA ALA A 528 12.54 -37.34 -38.66
C ALA A 528 12.67 -37.42 -37.13
N GLN A 529 13.34 -36.45 -36.48
CA GLN A 529 13.57 -36.43 -35.03
C GLN A 529 12.72 -35.38 -34.29
N LEU A 530 11.82 -34.67 -35.00
CA LEU A 530 11.01 -33.60 -34.42
C LEU A 530 9.78 -34.17 -33.70
N THR A 531 9.76 -34.07 -32.38
CA THR A 531 8.53 -34.28 -31.60
C THR A 531 7.60 -33.06 -31.72
N ALA A 532 6.29 -33.28 -31.56
CA ALA A 532 5.28 -32.20 -31.57
C ALA A 532 5.61 -31.08 -30.56
N GLN A 533 6.12 -31.43 -29.38
CA GLN A 533 6.51 -30.45 -28.37
C GLN A 533 7.77 -29.66 -28.76
N ALA A 534 8.78 -30.31 -29.36
CA ALA A 534 9.95 -29.62 -29.88
C ALA A 534 9.57 -28.64 -31.00
N LEU A 535 8.68 -29.06 -31.91
CA LEU A 535 8.18 -28.21 -33.00
C LEU A 535 7.46 -26.96 -32.48
N SER A 536 6.57 -27.08 -31.48
CA SER A 536 5.90 -25.90 -30.91
C SER A 536 6.89 -24.86 -30.36
N ARG A 537 8.02 -25.32 -29.81
CA ARG A 537 9.07 -24.46 -29.25
C ARG A 537 9.97 -23.87 -30.33
N HIS A 538 10.28 -24.64 -31.38
CA HIS A 538 10.97 -24.13 -32.58
C HIS A 538 10.14 -23.03 -33.25
N LEU A 539 8.82 -23.22 -33.38
CA LEU A 539 7.92 -22.22 -33.95
C LEU A 539 7.90 -20.92 -33.14
N LYS A 540 7.96 -20.99 -31.80
CA LYS A 540 8.05 -19.79 -30.95
C LYS A 540 9.36 -19.03 -31.17
N VAL A 541 10.49 -19.73 -31.28
CA VAL A 541 11.79 -19.09 -31.60
C VAL A 541 11.77 -18.49 -32.99
N LEU A 542 11.29 -19.22 -34.00
CA LEU A 542 11.15 -18.71 -35.37
C LEU A 542 10.21 -17.50 -35.47
N ALA A 543 9.16 -17.45 -34.64
CA ALA A 543 8.26 -16.29 -34.59
C ALA A 543 9.00 -15.05 -34.09
N ARG A 544 9.86 -15.20 -33.06
CA ARG A 544 10.73 -14.12 -32.57
C ARG A 544 11.80 -13.72 -33.58
N VAL A 545 12.44 -14.68 -34.25
CA VAL A 545 13.40 -14.43 -35.34
C VAL A 545 12.76 -13.66 -36.49
N ALA A 546 11.49 -13.93 -36.79
CA ALA A 546 10.72 -13.26 -37.83
C ALA A 546 10.32 -11.81 -37.48
N GLU A 547 10.57 -11.35 -36.25
CA GLU A 547 10.42 -9.94 -35.87
C GLU A 547 11.65 -9.10 -36.25
N GLU A 548 12.83 -9.72 -36.36
CA GLU A 548 14.07 -9.03 -36.70
C GLU A 548 14.18 -8.78 -38.21
N GLY A 549 14.16 -7.51 -38.61
CA GLY A 549 14.17 -7.10 -40.01
C GLY A 549 15.46 -7.42 -40.77
N GLU A 550 16.57 -7.58 -40.06
CA GLU A 550 17.89 -7.84 -40.64
C GLU A 550 18.10 -9.31 -41.01
N VAL A 551 17.34 -10.24 -40.41
CA VAL A 551 17.54 -11.68 -40.59
C VAL A 551 16.77 -12.20 -41.83
N PRO A 552 17.42 -12.91 -42.77
CA PRO A 552 16.76 -13.44 -43.97
C PRO A 552 15.84 -14.63 -43.65
N GLN A 553 14.57 -14.57 -44.06
CA GLN A 553 13.53 -15.53 -43.62
C GLN A 553 13.24 -16.68 -44.61
N HIS A 554 13.98 -16.80 -45.72
CA HIS A 554 13.75 -17.86 -46.72
C HIS A 554 13.94 -19.27 -46.17
N SER A 555 14.89 -19.47 -45.26
CA SER A 555 15.14 -20.73 -44.57
C SER A 555 13.97 -21.10 -43.65
N SER A 556 13.45 -20.13 -42.87
CA SER A 556 12.24 -20.30 -42.06
C SER A 556 11.05 -20.78 -42.88
N LEU A 557 10.79 -20.17 -44.05
CA LEU A 557 9.68 -20.54 -44.93
C LEU A 557 9.87 -21.92 -45.59
N ARG A 558 11.10 -22.26 -46.00
CA ARG A 558 11.41 -23.60 -46.53
C ARG A 558 11.18 -24.67 -45.45
N PHE A 559 11.56 -24.39 -44.21
CA PHE A 559 11.28 -25.27 -43.07
C PHE A 559 9.79 -25.40 -42.79
N LEU A 560 9.02 -24.30 -42.76
CA LEU A 560 7.57 -24.38 -42.61
C LEU A 560 6.92 -25.21 -43.74
N SER A 561 7.34 -25.00 -44.99
CA SER A 561 6.84 -25.76 -46.13
C SER A 561 7.14 -27.26 -46.02
N SER A 562 8.35 -27.63 -45.59
CA SER A 562 8.74 -29.05 -45.42
C SER A 562 7.99 -29.73 -44.26
N VAL A 563 7.66 -28.98 -43.22
CA VAL A 563 6.86 -29.43 -42.08
C VAL A 563 5.39 -29.63 -42.45
N ILE A 564 4.80 -28.80 -43.32
CA ILE A 564 3.35 -28.86 -43.63
C ILE A 564 3.07 -29.82 -44.81
N THR A 565 4.07 -30.13 -45.65
CA THR A 565 3.91 -30.99 -46.84
C THR A 565 3.61 -32.46 -46.48
N PRO A 566 2.70 -33.16 -47.20
CA PRO A 566 2.11 -34.44 -46.76
C PRO A 566 3.07 -35.63 -46.67
N SER A 567 4.20 -35.59 -47.39
CA SER A 567 5.12 -36.72 -47.48
C SER A 567 6.00 -36.91 -46.24
N SER A 568 6.02 -35.93 -45.34
CA SER A 568 7.02 -35.81 -44.26
C SER A 568 6.45 -35.62 -42.84
N SER A 569 5.17 -35.27 -42.67
CA SER A 569 4.59 -35.10 -41.31
C SER A 569 3.08 -35.40 -41.22
N SER A 570 2.63 -35.91 -40.07
CA SER A 570 1.21 -36.16 -39.75
C SER A 570 0.51 -34.93 -39.15
N LEU A 571 1.14 -33.75 -39.14
CA LEU A 571 0.66 -32.54 -38.43
C LEU A 571 -0.64 -31.96 -38.99
N CYS A 572 -0.78 -31.97 -40.32
CA CYS A 572 -2.01 -31.51 -40.97
C CYS A 572 -3.19 -32.46 -40.69
N ALA A 573 -2.91 -33.75 -40.45
CA ALA A 573 -3.90 -34.77 -40.12
C ALA A 573 -4.22 -34.83 -38.60
N SER A 574 -3.27 -34.47 -37.73
CA SER A 574 -3.48 -34.46 -36.28
C SER A 574 -4.36 -33.30 -35.79
N GLY A 575 -4.39 -32.18 -36.54
CA GLY A 575 -5.27 -31.05 -36.25
C GLY A 575 -4.98 -30.34 -34.93
N ASP A 576 -3.74 -30.37 -34.43
CA ASP A 576 -3.38 -29.75 -33.15
C ASP A 576 -3.41 -28.23 -33.23
N TRP A 577 -4.50 -27.63 -32.72
CA TRP A 577 -4.73 -26.20 -32.65
C TRP A 577 -3.53 -25.38 -32.17
N ARG A 578 -2.75 -25.87 -31.19
CA ARG A 578 -1.59 -25.11 -30.66
C ARG A 578 -0.45 -24.99 -31.68
N LEU A 579 -0.19 -26.06 -32.43
CA LEU A 579 0.84 -26.08 -33.46
C LEU A 579 0.44 -25.27 -34.68
N GLY A 580 -0.84 -25.37 -35.10
CA GLY A 580 -1.38 -24.55 -36.18
C GLY A 580 -1.27 -23.05 -35.88
N ASN A 581 -1.58 -22.64 -34.64
CA ASN A 581 -1.38 -21.26 -34.20
C ASN A 581 0.08 -20.85 -34.14
N GLY A 582 1.00 -21.75 -33.75
CA GLY A 582 2.43 -21.47 -33.81
C GLY A 582 2.92 -21.16 -35.23
N VAL A 583 2.45 -21.92 -36.24
CA VAL A 583 2.78 -21.66 -37.64
C VAL A 583 2.18 -20.34 -38.14
N LEU A 584 0.93 -20.07 -37.77
CA LEU A 584 0.26 -18.80 -38.10
C LEU A 584 0.95 -17.60 -37.44
N ALA A 585 1.48 -17.74 -36.23
CA ALA A 585 2.23 -16.69 -35.55
C ALA A 585 3.50 -16.31 -36.34
N VAL A 586 4.28 -17.30 -36.79
CA VAL A 586 5.44 -17.05 -37.68
C VAL A 586 4.99 -16.36 -38.97
N CYS A 587 3.96 -16.90 -39.64
CA CYS A 587 3.44 -16.30 -40.88
C CYS A 587 2.99 -14.85 -40.67
N ARG A 588 2.34 -14.54 -39.54
CA ARG A 588 1.88 -13.19 -39.18
C ARG A 588 3.04 -12.22 -39.01
N ARG A 589 4.15 -12.64 -38.39
CA ARG A 589 5.36 -11.81 -38.26
C ARG A 589 6.03 -11.57 -39.62
N LEU A 590 6.11 -12.61 -40.45
CA LEU A 590 6.63 -12.51 -41.82
C LEU A 590 5.80 -11.58 -42.73
N LEU A 591 4.49 -11.50 -42.52
CA LEU A 591 3.62 -10.56 -43.23
C LEU A 591 4.00 -9.09 -42.98
N VAL A 592 4.55 -8.75 -41.81
CA VAL A 592 4.97 -7.37 -41.46
C VAL A 592 6.46 -7.12 -41.78
N HIS A 593 7.19 -8.16 -42.18
CA HIS A 593 8.64 -8.13 -42.31
C HIS A 593 9.13 -7.17 -43.43
N PRO A 594 10.27 -6.49 -43.25
CA PRO A 594 10.82 -5.57 -44.25
C PRO A 594 11.06 -6.19 -45.64
N SER A 595 11.41 -7.48 -45.68
CA SER A 595 11.69 -8.24 -46.91
C SER A 595 10.50 -9.02 -47.48
N LEU A 596 9.25 -8.62 -47.18
CA LEU A 596 8.04 -9.29 -47.67
C LEU A 596 8.04 -9.51 -49.20
N ASP A 597 8.60 -8.57 -49.98
CA ASP A 597 8.57 -8.61 -51.45
C ASP A 597 9.29 -9.84 -52.02
N SER A 598 10.36 -10.32 -51.38
CA SER A 598 11.03 -11.56 -51.79
C SER A 598 10.35 -12.82 -51.22
N LEU A 599 9.58 -12.68 -50.15
CA LEU A 599 8.95 -13.77 -49.40
C LEU A 599 7.49 -14.04 -49.82
N LEU A 600 6.91 -13.20 -50.68
CA LEU A 600 5.49 -13.21 -51.02
C LEU A 600 5.02 -14.56 -51.58
N ALA A 601 5.69 -15.09 -52.61
CA ALA A 601 5.29 -16.37 -53.22
C ALA A 601 5.44 -17.57 -52.25
N PRO A 602 6.60 -17.78 -51.59
CA PRO A 602 6.74 -18.86 -50.62
C PRO A 602 5.78 -18.78 -49.43
N LEU A 603 5.50 -17.57 -48.93
CA LEU A 603 4.54 -17.36 -47.83
C LEU A 603 3.10 -17.63 -48.28
N ALA A 604 2.73 -17.21 -49.49
CA ALA A 604 1.43 -17.47 -50.08
C ALA A 604 1.18 -18.97 -50.25
N ASP A 605 2.19 -19.74 -50.69
CA ASP A 605 2.10 -21.19 -50.83
C ASP A 605 1.85 -21.90 -49.49
N VAL A 606 2.59 -21.50 -48.44
CA VAL A 606 2.42 -22.03 -47.08
C VAL A 606 1.02 -21.74 -46.53
N LEU A 607 0.54 -20.50 -46.64
CA LEU A 607 -0.79 -20.08 -46.18
C LEU A 607 -1.91 -20.78 -46.97
N GLN A 608 -1.76 -20.92 -48.29
CA GLN A 608 -2.73 -21.62 -49.12
C GLN A 608 -2.81 -23.11 -48.77
N HIS A 609 -1.66 -23.74 -48.47
CA HIS A 609 -1.62 -25.14 -48.08
C HIS A 609 -2.31 -25.37 -46.72
N LEU A 610 -2.04 -24.51 -45.73
CA LEU A 610 -2.73 -24.53 -44.43
C LEU A 610 -4.24 -24.35 -44.58
N ALA A 611 -4.68 -23.36 -45.36
CA ALA A 611 -6.10 -23.06 -45.57
C ALA A 611 -6.90 -24.22 -46.22
N ARG A 612 -6.22 -25.10 -46.98
CA ARG A 612 -6.86 -26.21 -47.72
C ARG A 612 -6.76 -27.56 -47.01
N ARG A 613 -5.69 -27.81 -46.26
CA ARG A 613 -5.33 -29.17 -45.80
C ARG A 613 -5.25 -29.36 -44.29
N TYR A 614 -5.29 -28.29 -43.49
CA TYR A 614 -5.19 -28.42 -42.04
C TYR A 614 -6.49 -28.92 -41.40
N GLY A 615 -6.42 -29.84 -40.43
CA GLY A 615 -7.58 -30.48 -39.82
C GLY A 615 -8.49 -29.53 -39.03
N ASP A 616 -7.92 -28.56 -38.33
CA ASP A 616 -8.65 -27.58 -37.52
C ASP A 616 -9.33 -26.49 -38.40
N THR A 617 -10.57 -26.11 -38.05
CA THR A 617 -11.32 -25.08 -38.80
C THR A 617 -10.79 -23.68 -38.56
N ASP A 618 -10.42 -23.35 -37.32
CA ASP A 618 -10.01 -22.00 -36.96
C ASP A 618 -8.69 -21.66 -37.63
N VAL A 619 -7.71 -22.58 -37.58
CA VAL A 619 -6.42 -22.40 -38.24
C VAL A 619 -6.59 -22.24 -39.76
N ARG A 620 -7.54 -22.95 -40.39
CA ARG A 620 -7.83 -22.82 -41.82
C ARG A 620 -8.41 -21.45 -42.19
N ASP A 621 -9.34 -20.95 -41.38
CA ASP A 621 -9.99 -19.67 -41.64
C ASP A 621 -9.01 -18.51 -41.42
N HIS A 622 -8.16 -18.59 -40.40
CA HIS A 622 -7.08 -17.61 -40.18
C HIS A 622 -6.02 -17.66 -41.29
N ALA A 623 -5.63 -18.85 -41.76
CA ALA A 623 -4.72 -18.98 -42.90
C ALA A 623 -5.33 -18.37 -44.18
N ARG A 624 -6.64 -18.57 -44.41
CA ARG A 624 -7.37 -17.97 -45.54
C ARG A 624 -7.43 -16.45 -45.42
N LEU A 625 -7.67 -15.92 -44.22
CA LEU A 625 -7.66 -14.49 -43.94
C LEU A 625 -6.28 -13.90 -44.28
N TYR A 626 -5.21 -14.47 -43.73
CA TYR A 626 -3.84 -14.02 -43.99
C TYR A 626 -3.44 -14.11 -45.47
N TYR A 627 -3.84 -15.18 -46.17
CA TYR A 627 -3.65 -15.31 -47.61
C TYR A 627 -4.40 -14.23 -48.40
N THR A 628 -5.62 -13.91 -47.99
CA THR A 628 -6.43 -12.85 -48.61
C THR A 628 -5.80 -11.48 -48.36
N LEU A 629 -5.34 -11.20 -47.14
CA LEU A 629 -4.64 -9.95 -46.83
C LEU A 629 -3.37 -9.77 -47.66
N LEU A 630 -2.56 -10.83 -47.77
CA LEU A 630 -1.33 -10.83 -48.57
C LEU A 630 -1.56 -10.54 -50.06
N THR A 631 -2.67 -11.02 -50.63
CA THR A 631 -2.97 -10.89 -52.06
C THR A 631 -3.77 -9.63 -52.42
N THR A 632 -4.43 -8.99 -51.45
CA THR A 632 -5.36 -7.87 -51.70
C THR A 632 -4.88 -6.50 -51.19
N LEU A 633 -3.97 -6.46 -50.21
CA LEU A 633 -3.52 -5.22 -49.60
C LEU A 633 -2.10 -4.83 -50.05
N SER A 634 -1.84 -3.52 -50.14
CA SER A 634 -0.47 -3.01 -50.27
C SER A 634 0.30 -3.20 -48.97
N ARG A 635 1.63 -3.33 -49.05
CA ARG A 635 2.52 -3.56 -47.88
C ARG A 635 2.27 -2.59 -46.73
N GLU A 636 2.15 -1.29 -47.03
CA GLU A 636 1.86 -0.26 -46.02
C GLU A 636 0.50 -0.47 -45.32
N LYS A 637 -0.53 -0.84 -46.08
CA LYS A 637 -1.87 -1.11 -45.53
C LYS A 637 -1.90 -2.42 -44.76
N LEU A 638 -1.17 -3.42 -45.22
CA LEU A 638 -1.01 -4.72 -44.58
C LEU A 638 -0.25 -4.58 -43.26
N ALA A 639 0.87 -3.86 -43.27
CA ALA A 639 1.60 -3.48 -42.08
C ALA A 639 0.71 -2.66 -41.14
N ALA A 640 -0.06 -1.67 -41.62
CA ALA A 640 -0.98 -0.92 -40.76
C ALA A 640 -2.09 -1.80 -40.14
N VAL A 641 -2.67 -2.73 -40.89
CA VAL A 641 -3.72 -3.66 -40.40
C VAL A 641 -3.16 -4.66 -39.39
N LEU A 642 -1.93 -5.13 -39.56
CA LEU A 642 -1.30 -6.11 -38.66
C LEU A 642 -0.52 -5.47 -37.50
N ALA A 643 0.06 -4.28 -37.71
CA ALA A 643 0.83 -3.50 -36.75
C ALA A 643 -0.03 -2.57 -35.88
N GLN A 644 -1.35 -2.52 -36.09
CA GLN A 644 -2.31 -2.16 -35.03
C GLN A 644 -2.16 -3.03 -33.75
N GLY A 645 -1.30 -4.06 -33.78
CA GLY A 645 -0.78 -4.78 -32.62
C GLY A 645 0.58 -4.31 -32.06
N SER A 646 1.46 -3.66 -32.82
CA SER A 646 2.86 -3.37 -32.45
C SER A 646 3.54 -2.35 -33.40
N THR A 647 3.56 -1.06 -33.06
CA THR A 647 4.55 -0.10 -33.61
C THR A 647 5.15 0.72 -32.47
N GLU A 648 6.45 0.92 -32.59
CA GLU A 648 7.41 1.48 -31.65
C GLU A 648 7.20 2.96 -31.34
N GLY A 649 7.75 3.37 -30.19
CA GLY A 649 7.92 4.77 -29.79
C GLY A 649 6.90 5.23 -28.75
N GLY A 650 7.13 4.88 -27.48
CA GLY A 650 6.33 5.36 -26.36
C GLY A 650 5.11 4.48 -26.08
N ARG A 651 5.10 3.90 -24.89
CA ARG A 651 4.12 2.97 -24.35
C ARG A 651 2.76 3.65 -24.14
N GLN A 652 2.06 4.10 -25.18
CA GLN A 652 0.66 4.56 -25.08
C GLN A 652 -0.06 4.72 -26.43
N VAL A 653 -1.17 3.98 -26.56
CA VAL A 653 -2.39 4.24 -27.35
C VAL A 653 -2.33 4.21 -28.90
N LYS A 654 -2.98 3.21 -29.52
CA LYS A 654 -4.31 3.37 -30.20
C LYS A 654 -4.81 2.11 -30.93
N LYS A 655 -6.07 1.77 -30.60
CA LYS A 655 -7.10 0.94 -31.26
C LYS A 655 -6.86 -0.58 -31.42
N ARG A 656 -7.69 -1.37 -30.73
CA ARG A 656 -7.81 -2.82 -30.91
C ARG A 656 -9.27 -3.25 -31.03
N SER A 657 -9.54 -4.05 -32.05
CA SER A 657 -10.80 -4.77 -32.29
C SER A 657 -11.08 -5.78 -31.18
N LEU A 658 -12.37 -5.89 -30.80
CA LEU A 658 -12.93 -6.71 -29.72
C LEU A 658 -12.93 -8.23 -29.99
N SER A 659 -11.98 -8.75 -30.77
CA SER A 659 -11.97 -10.15 -31.18
C SER A 659 -10.55 -10.72 -31.24
N SER A 660 -9.86 -10.73 -30.10
CA SER A 660 -8.64 -11.52 -29.93
C SER A 660 -8.70 -12.40 -28.68
N ILE A 661 -9.36 -13.56 -28.82
CA ILE A 661 -9.15 -14.72 -27.93
C ILE A 661 -7.84 -15.38 -28.41
N MET A 662 -6.69 -14.74 -28.22
CA MET A 662 -5.39 -15.36 -28.53
C MET A 662 -4.41 -15.20 -27.37
N VAL A 663 -3.82 -16.30 -26.95
CA VAL A 663 -3.01 -16.48 -25.72
C VAL A 663 -1.69 -15.71 -25.67
N GLU A 664 -1.23 -15.05 -26.74
CA GLU A 664 0.14 -14.52 -26.82
C GLU A 664 0.24 -13.00 -27.01
N SER A 665 -0.19 -12.23 -26.01
CA SER A 665 0.45 -10.94 -25.78
C SER A 665 0.43 -10.62 -24.30
N GLU A 666 1.52 -10.09 -23.74
CA GLU A 666 1.57 -9.48 -22.40
C GLU A 666 0.46 -8.42 -22.18
N ARG A 667 -0.18 -7.99 -23.27
CA ARG A 667 -1.37 -7.15 -23.28
C ARG A 667 -2.65 -7.86 -22.83
N LEU A 668 -2.77 -9.18 -22.93
CA LEU A 668 -3.89 -9.93 -22.35
C LEU A 668 -3.78 -9.95 -20.84
N THR A 669 -2.57 -10.16 -20.30
CA THR A 669 -2.31 -9.95 -18.87
C THR A 669 -2.60 -8.51 -18.47
N SER A 670 -2.17 -7.50 -19.24
CA SER A 670 -2.49 -6.09 -18.90
C SER A 670 -3.97 -5.71 -19.04
N MET A 671 -4.74 -6.39 -19.89
CA MET A 671 -6.20 -6.21 -20.03
C MET A 671 -6.98 -6.99 -18.97
N LEU A 672 -6.44 -8.11 -18.49
CA LEU A 672 -7.00 -8.90 -17.39
C LEU A 672 -6.63 -8.35 -16.01
N THR A 673 -5.56 -7.56 -15.91
CA THR A 673 -5.20 -6.85 -14.68
C THR A 673 -5.99 -5.56 -14.57
N ILE A 674 -6.65 -5.38 -13.43
CA ILE A 674 -7.30 -4.12 -13.08
C ILE A 674 -6.21 -3.15 -12.59
N HIS A 675 -6.02 -2.04 -13.30
CA HIS A 675 -5.02 -1.02 -12.95
C HIS A 675 -5.60 -0.07 -11.90
N ARG A 676 -4.84 0.27 -10.86
CA ARG A 676 -5.31 1.21 -9.83
C ARG A 676 -4.96 2.64 -10.20
N THR A 677 -5.91 3.56 -10.03
CA THR A 677 -5.71 4.99 -10.30
C THR A 677 -5.17 5.68 -9.05
N GLU A 678 -4.18 6.56 -9.20
CA GLU A 678 -3.60 7.33 -8.08
C GLU A 678 -4.52 8.45 -7.58
N LYS A 679 -5.40 8.98 -8.45
CA LYS A 679 -6.36 10.05 -8.14
C LYS A 679 -7.79 9.65 -8.51
N THR A 680 -8.77 10.32 -7.90
CA THR A 680 -10.20 10.11 -8.18
C THR A 680 -10.59 10.78 -9.50
N ILE A 681 -11.22 10.03 -10.41
CA ILE A 681 -11.48 10.47 -11.80
C ILE A 681 -12.91 11.00 -11.99
N PHE A 682 -13.86 10.47 -11.24
CA PHE A 682 -15.24 10.92 -11.23
C PHE A 682 -15.78 10.86 -9.80
N ARG A 683 -16.87 11.55 -9.54
CA ARG A 683 -17.56 11.58 -8.24
C ARG A 683 -19.07 11.51 -8.43
N LEU A 684 -19.75 11.02 -7.40
CA LEU A 684 -21.21 11.06 -7.29
C LEU A 684 -21.60 12.34 -6.55
N ILE A 685 -22.39 13.20 -7.20
CA ILE A 685 -22.93 14.43 -6.60
C ILE A 685 -24.43 14.21 -6.39
N GLU A 686 -24.97 14.63 -5.25
CA GLU A 686 -26.40 14.51 -4.98
C GLU A 686 -27.21 15.26 -6.04
N ALA A 687 -28.18 14.58 -6.67
CA ALA A 687 -29.05 15.19 -7.65
C ALA A 687 -30.20 15.88 -6.90
N HIS A 688 -30.19 17.21 -6.83
CA HIS A 688 -31.38 17.92 -6.35
C HIS A 688 -32.57 17.54 -7.25
N PRO A 689 -33.75 17.23 -6.67
CA PRO A 689 -34.92 16.97 -7.48
C PRO A 689 -35.21 18.23 -8.30
N GLU A 690 -35.14 18.11 -9.63
CA GLU A 690 -35.65 19.17 -10.51
C GLU A 690 -37.08 19.50 -10.06
N PRO A 691 -37.44 20.78 -9.87
CA PRO A 691 -38.83 21.15 -9.69
C PRO A 691 -39.56 20.62 -10.92
N ARG A 692 -40.52 19.72 -10.72
CA ARG A 692 -41.30 19.11 -11.81
C ARG A 692 -41.80 20.22 -12.74
N GLU A 693 -41.13 20.43 -13.86
CA GLU A 693 -41.59 21.31 -14.92
C GLU A 693 -42.95 20.79 -15.38
N GLY A 694 -43.90 21.71 -15.47
CA GLY A 694 -45.30 21.43 -15.69
C GLY A 694 -45.54 20.58 -16.93
N THR A 695 -46.05 19.38 -16.74
CA THR A 695 -46.97 18.75 -17.70
C THR A 695 -47.86 17.75 -16.98
N GLN A 696 -48.72 18.25 -16.08
CA GLN A 696 -50.01 17.64 -15.68
C GLN A 696 -50.77 18.53 -14.69
N THR A 697 -50.70 19.85 -14.86
CA THR A 697 -51.87 20.68 -14.54
C THR A 697 -52.93 20.35 -15.59
N ASP A 698 -54.15 20.06 -15.14
CA ASP A 698 -55.42 20.00 -15.91
C ASP A 698 -56.11 18.63 -16.06
N LYS A 699 -55.69 17.56 -15.34
CA LYS A 699 -56.55 16.34 -15.26
C LYS A 699 -56.76 15.69 -13.89
N GLU A 700 -56.16 16.18 -12.81
CA GLU A 700 -56.46 15.70 -11.44
C GLU A 700 -57.13 16.75 -10.54
N ARG A 701 -57.42 17.95 -11.08
CA ARG A 701 -58.27 18.94 -10.39
C ARG A 701 -59.78 18.67 -10.56
N ASP A 702 -60.16 17.71 -11.40
CA ASP A 702 -61.57 17.40 -11.72
C ASP A 702 -62.08 16.05 -11.16
N LEU A 703 -61.36 15.41 -10.23
CA LEU A 703 -61.87 14.23 -9.50
C LEU A 703 -62.02 14.45 -7.99
N ILE A 704 -61.83 15.69 -7.51
CA ILE A 704 -62.24 16.08 -6.15
C ILE A 704 -63.66 16.63 -6.20
N ARG A 705 -64.60 15.79 -6.65
CA ARG A 705 -66.04 15.95 -6.41
C ARG A 705 -66.70 14.60 -6.66
N ASN A 706 -67.03 13.94 -5.56
CA ASN A 706 -67.80 12.71 -5.45
C ASN A 706 -67.02 11.41 -5.63
N GLU A 707 -66.28 10.99 -4.59
CA GLU A 707 -66.28 9.58 -4.22
C GLU A 707 -66.60 9.46 -2.73
N THR A 708 -67.76 8.86 -2.49
CA THR A 708 -68.30 8.50 -1.18
C THR A 708 -67.29 7.68 -0.38
N GLU A 709 -67.06 8.18 0.83
CA GLU A 709 -66.35 7.58 1.94
C GLU A 709 -66.61 6.08 2.10
N SER A 710 -65.53 5.30 2.12
CA SER A 710 -65.47 4.06 2.89
C SER A 710 -64.25 4.09 3.81
N CYS A 711 -64.22 5.06 4.72
CA CYS A 711 -63.31 4.98 5.87
C CYS A 711 -63.87 3.95 6.85
N PRO A 712 -63.06 3.02 7.39
CA PRO A 712 -63.48 2.24 8.55
C PRO A 712 -63.80 3.20 9.70
N GLY A 713 -64.94 2.99 10.37
CA GLY A 713 -65.52 3.92 11.34
C GLY A 713 -64.75 4.09 12.65
N GLU A 714 -63.67 3.34 12.88
CA GLU A 714 -62.92 3.30 14.14
C GLU A 714 -61.40 3.46 13.89
N ALA A 715 -60.72 4.24 14.72
CA ALA A 715 -59.26 4.46 14.63
C ALA A 715 -58.46 3.15 14.70
N ASN A 716 -58.94 2.16 15.46
CA ASN A 716 -58.36 0.82 15.56
C ASN A 716 -58.42 0.06 14.22
N ALA A 717 -59.52 0.15 13.49
CA ALA A 717 -59.68 -0.50 12.19
C ALA A 717 -58.78 0.14 11.11
N ALA A 718 -58.51 1.45 11.21
CA ALA A 718 -57.54 2.13 10.36
C ALA A 718 -56.08 1.70 10.65
N LEU A 719 -55.73 1.52 11.94
CA LEU A 719 -54.43 0.99 12.38
C LEU A 719 -54.21 -0.45 11.93
N GLU A 720 -55.22 -1.32 12.05
CA GLU A 720 -55.16 -2.72 11.60
C GLU A 720 -54.99 -2.82 10.08
N ALA A 721 -55.76 -2.04 9.32
CA ALA A 721 -55.63 -1.97 7.86
C ALA A 721 -54.24 -1.45 7.43
N TYR A 722 -53.68 -0.49 8.17
CA TYR A 722 -52.32 0.01 7.93
C TYR A 722 -51.26 -1.06 8.21
N ARG A 723 -51.36 -1.80 9.32
CA ARG A 723 -50.42 -2.87 9.70
C ARG A 723 -50.44 -4.05 8.74
N ALA A 724 -51.61 -4.41 8.22
CA ALA A 724 -51.76 -5.49 7.25
C ALA A 724 -50.92 -5.28 5.98
N GLN A 725 -50.60 -4.03 5.61
CA GLN A 725 -49.72 -3.73 4.46
C GLN A 725 -48.27 -4.19 4.67
N PHE A 726 -47.79 -4.24 5.91
CA PHE A 726 -46.43 -4.66 6.25
C PHE A 726 -46.26 -6.18 6.36
N GLU A 727 -47.33 -6.96 6.21
CA GLU A 727 -47.26 -8.42 6.07
C GLU A 727 -46.76 -8.83 4.67
N VAL A 728 -46.87 -7.94 3.68
CA VAL A 728 -46.29 -8.15 2.36
C VAL A 728 -44.77 -7.92 2.42
N PRO A 729 -43.94 -8.92 2.07
CA PRO A 729 -42.49 -8.79 2.13
C PRO A 729 -42.00 -7.73 1.13
N GLY A 730 -41.23 -6.74 1.62
CA GLY A 730 -40.66 -5.66 0.80
C GLY A 730 -41.56 -4.42 0.62
N PHE A 731 -42.70 -4.34 1.33
CA PHE A 731 -43.52 -3.13 1.33
C PHE A 731 -42.80 -1.99 2.06
N ALA A 732 -42.68 -0.83 1.38
CA ALA A 732 -42.09 0.41 1.90
C ALA A 732 -40.69 0.24 2.55
N SER A 733 -39.90 -0.73 2.09
CA SER A 733 -38.59 -1.09 2.69
C SER A 733 -37.39 -0.37 2.07
N ASP A 734 -37.59 0.43 1.02
CA ASP A 734 -36.50 0.93 0.18
C ASP A 734 -36.42 2.46 0.21
N ILE A 735 -35.22 2.99 0.47
CA ILE A 735 -34.86 4.41 0.36
C ILE A 735 -34.14 4.61 -0.98
N ALA A 736 -34.59 5.58 -1.78
CA ALA A 736 -34.02 5.87 -3.09
C ALA A 736 -33.22 7.17 -3.08
N LEU A 737 -31.89 7.07 -3.13
CA LEU A 737 -31.00 8.22 -3.29
C LEU A 737 -30.65 8.43 -4.76
N ASN A 738 -30.77 9.66 -5.25
CA ASN A 738 -30.46 10.00 -6.63
C ASN A 738 -29.16 10.81 -6.68
N TYR A 739 -28.18 10.31 -7.41
CA TYR A 739 -26.89 10.96 -7.63
C TYR A 739 -26.65 11.19 -9.12
N GLN A 740 -25.85 12.20 -9.45
CA GLN A 740 -25.28 12.40 -10.77
C GLN A 740 -23.81 12.01 -10.77
N LEU A 741 -23.41 11.22 -11.76
CA LEU A 741 -22.00 10.88 -11.96
C LEU A 741 -21.32 11.98 -12.77
N THR A 742 -20.35 12.68 -12.19
CA THR A 742 -19.64 13.79 -12.82
C THR A 742 -18.13 13.54 -12.84
N HIS A 743 -17.45 13.98 -13.90
CA HIS A 743 -15.98 13.99 -13.97
C HIS A 743 -15.38 14.92 -12.91
N THR A 744 -14.25 14.54 -12.31
CA THR A 744 -13.41 15.44 -11.51
C THR A 744 -12.53 16.29 -12.44
N GLU A 745 -11.96 17.38 -11.92
CA GLU A 745 -11.09 18.33 -12.64
C GLU A 745 -9.70 17.75 -12.98
N SER A 746 -9.63 16.48 -13.38
CA SER A 746 -8.39 15.85 -13.83
C SER A 746 -8.11 16.22 -15.29
N GLU A 747 -6.90 16.75 -15.55
CA GLU A 747 -6.42 17.21 -16.87
C GLU A 747 -6.01 16.07 -17.83
N ASP A 748 -6.21 14.81 -17.43
CA ASP A 748 -5.74 13.66 -18.21
C ASP A 748 -6.78 13.25 -19.27
N SER A 749 -6.48 13.57 -20.52
CA SER A 749 -7.32 13.26 -21.71
C SER A 749 -7.69 11.78 -21.86
N ARG A 750 -6.96 10.86 -21.23
CA ARG A 750 -7.25 9.42 -21.27
C ARG A 750 -8.57 9.04 -20.60
N PHE A 751 -9.06 9.88 -19.69
CA PHE A 751 -10.27 9.62 -18.91
C PHE A 751 -11.49 10.41 -19.39
N ASP A 752 -11.42 11.11 -20.51
CA ASP A 752 -12.55 11.88 -21.06
C ASP A 752 -13.76 11.00 -21.41
N ARG A 753 -13.49 9.73 -21.75
CA ARG A 753 -14.51 8.76 -22.20
C ARG A 753 -14.40 7.43 -21.46
N LEU A 754 -15.35 7.20 -20.56
CA LEU A 754 -15.42 6.03 -19.71
C LEU A 754 -16.60 5.15 -20.12
N PHE A 755 -16.40 3.83 -20.08
CA PHE A 755 -17.37 2.82 -20.49
C PHE A 755 -17.51 1.73 -19.43
N SER A 756 -18.68 1.09 -19.37
CA SER A 756 -18.97 -0.05 -18.50
C SER A 756 -18.57 0.19 -17.05
N ILE A 757 -18.93 1.36 -16.52
CA ILE A 757 -18.61 1.76 -15.15
C ILE A 757 -19.46 0.90 -14.22
N ARG A 758 -18.83 0.09 -13.38
CA ARG A 758 -19.48 -0.66 -12.32
C ARG A 758 -19.09 -0.03 -10.99
N LEU A 759 -20.09 0.55 -10.33
CA LEU A 759 -19.98 1.12 -9.00
C LEU A 759 -20.25 0.01 -7.98
N HIS A 760 -19.29 -0.21 -7.11
CA HIS A 760 -19.37 -1.12 -5.97
C HIS A 760 -19.46 -0.31 -4.69
N PHE A 761 -20.30 -0.76 -3.76
CA PHE A 761 -20.58 -0.04 -2.52
C PHE A 761 -20.42 -0.99 -1.34
N ASP A 762 -19.44 -0.69 -0.50
CA ASP A 762 -19.22 -1.37 0.77
C ASP A 762 -19.80 -0.50 1.89
N LEU A 763 -20.58 -1.13 2.78
CA LEU A 763 -21.11 -0.48 3.98
C LEU A 763 -20.09 -0.57 5.11
N THR A 764 -19.92 0.52 5.87
CA THR A 764 -19.11 0.48 7.11
C THR A 764 -19.78 -0.30 8.23
N ASP A 765 -21.10 -0.45 8.17
CA ASP A 765 -21.96 -0.86 9.27
C ASP A 765 -23.20 -1.62 8.78
N ASP A 766 -23.75 -2.49 9.63
CA ASP A 766 -24.85 -3.42 9.28
C ASP A 766 -26.25 -2.77 9.35
N HIS A 767 -26.32 -1.43 9.30
CA HIS A 767 -27.57 -0.66 9.37
C HIS A 767 -28.45 -0.85 8.13
N TYR A 768 -27.85 -1.13 6.97
CA TYR A 768 -28.53 -1.36 5.70
C TYR A 768 -28.15 -2.73 5.13
N GLU A 769 -29.01 -3.30 4.27
CA GLU A 769 -28.63 -4.47 3.48
C GLU A 769 -27.56 -4.12 2.44
N PRO A 770 -26.67 -5.07 2.10
CA PRO A 770 -25.62 -4.84 1.10
C PRO A 770 -26.22 -4.39 -0.23
N LEU A 771 -25.70 -3.28 -0.74
CA LEU A 771 -26.15 -2.70 -2.00
C LEU A 771 -25.53 -3.48 -3.16
N GLY A 772 -26.35 -3.85 -4.14
CA GLY A 772 -25.87 -4.48 -5.36
C GLY A 772 -25.10 -3.49 -6.24
N ASP A 773 -24.16 -4.01 -7.03
CA ASP A 773 -23.37 -3.20 -7.96
C ASP A 773 -24.27 -2.45 -8.95
N VAL A 774 -23.96 -1.17 -9.16
CA VAL A 774 -24.69 -0.33 -10.12
C VAL A 774 -23.85 -0.15 -11.39
N SER A 775 -24.40 -0.55 -12.53
CA SER A 775 -23.75 -0.41 -13.83
C SER A 775 -24.20 0.84 -14.56
N VAL A 776 -23.27 1.74 -14.87
CA VAL A 776 -23.45 2.91 -15.74
C VAL A 776 -22.76 2.64 -17.08
N PRO A 777 -23.48 2.68 -18.21
CA PRO A 777 -22.94 2.23 -19.50
C PRO A 777 -21.81 3.12 -20.03
N CYS A 778 -21.90 4.44 -19.86
CA CYS A 778 -20.83 5.36 -20.24
C CYS A 778 -20.91 6.71 -19.49
N LEU A 779 -19.76 7.37 -19.35
CA LEU A 779 -19.61 8.74 -18.89
C LEU A 779 -18.68 9.49 -19.86
N LEU A 780 -19.21 10.53 -20.51
CA LEU A 780 -18.47 11.35 -21.48
C LEU A 780 -18.50 12.81 -21.02
N ARG A 781 -17.36 13.49 -21.01
CA ARG A 781 -17.24 14.89 -20.55
C ARG A 781 -18.11 15.88 -21.37
N GLU A 782 -18.38 15.57 -22.63
CA GLU A 782 -19.21 16.38 -23.54
C GLU A 782 -20.73 16.13 -23.42
N ARG A 783 -21.17 15.12 -22.64
CA ARG A 783 -22.59 14.76 -22.50
C ARG A 783 -23.12 15.05 -21.09
N ARG A 784 -24.45 15.12 -20.98
CA ARG A 784 -25.14 15.22 -19.68
C ARG A 784 -24.72 14.07 -18.76
N SER A 785 -24.48 14.38 -17.49
CA SER A 785 -24.14 13.42 -16.43
C SER A 785 -25.25 12.38 -16.28
N PRO A 786 -24.93 11.07 -16.23
CA PRO A 786 -25.92 10.04 -16.00
C PRO A 786 -26.42 10.07 -14.56
N ASN A 787 -27.73 9.89 -14.39
CA ASN A 787 -28.36 9.75 -13.08
C ASN A 787 -28.21 8.30 -12.57
N VAL A 788 -27.73 8.17 -11.34
CA VAL A 788 -27.51 6.93 -10.61
C VAL A 788 -28.48 6.89 -9.44
N ARG A 789 -29.40 5.92 -9.43
CA ARG A 789 -30.37 5.73 -8.36
C ARG A 789 -29.96 4.56 -7.46
N LEU A 790 -29.54 4.85 -6.24
CA LEU A 790 -29.20 3.85 -5.23
C LEU A 790 -30.46 3.48 -4.45
N ARG A 791 -30.76 2.18 -4.32
CA ARG A 791 -31.90 1.67 -3.54
C ARG A 791 -31.38 1.00 -2.28
N LEU A 792 -31.40 1.72 -1.17
CA LEU A 792 -30.94 1.24 0.12
C LEU A 792 -32.10 0.57 0.86
N LYS A 793 -31.85 -0.57 1.50
CA LYS A 793 -32.82 -1.24 2.36
C LYS A 793 -32.37 -1.16 3.82
N PRO A 794 -32.88 -0.23 4.62
CA PRO A 794 -32.52 -0.14 6.02
C PRO A 794 -33.01 -1.39 6.78
N ARG A 795 -32.10 -1.99 7.54
CA ARG A 795 -32.44 -2.87 8.66
C ARG A 795 -32.76 -2.05 9.90
N ARG A 796 -32.06 -0.92 10.05
CA ARG A 796 -32.27 0.10 11.08
C ARG A 796 -32.15 1.48 10.44
N PRO A 797 -33.06 2.42 10.71
CA PRO A 797 -33.05 3.75 10.09
C PRO A 797 -32.05 4.69 10.79
N TYR A 798 -30.76 4.32 10.77
CA TYR A 798 -29.67 5.13 11.30
C TYR A 798 -28.82 5.69 10.14
N PRO A 799 -28.10 6.80 10.34
CA PRO A 799 -27.15 7.29 9.33
C PRO A 799 -26.01 6.27 9.12
N THR A 800 -25.50 6.18 7.89
CA THR A 800 -24.43 5.24 7.50
C THR A 800 -23.48 5.90 6.49
N THR A 801 -22.29 5.33 6.33
CA THR A 801 -21.33 5.73 5.30
C THR A 801 -21.11 4.60 4.30
N LEU A 802 -21.27 4.92 3.02
CA LEU A 802 -21.02 3.99 1.91
C LEU A 802 -19.62 4.27 1.33
N HIS A 803 -18.74 3.29 1.41
CA HIS A 803 -17.49 3.28 0.69
C HIS A 803 -17.74 2.89 -0.77
N ALA A 804 -17.61 3.86 -1.66
CA ALA A 804 -17.81 3.65 -3.09
C ALA A 804 -16.47 3.38 -3.78
N SER A 805 -16.42 2.35 -4.61
CA SER A 805 -15.33 2.10 -5.55
C SER A 805 -15.91 1.84 -6.93
N ALA A 806 -15.12 2.08 -7.98
CA ALA A 806 -15.59 1.92 -9.33
C ALA A 806 -14.57 1.22 -10.20
N ILE A 807 -15.05 0.19 -10.91
CA ILE A 807 -14.31 -0.46 -11.99
C ILE A 807 -14.87 0.05 -13.30
N PHE A 808 -14.04 0.60 -14.15
CA PHE A 808 -14.47 1.12 -15.44
C PHE A 808 -13.45 0.82 -16.52
N THR A 809 -13.89 0.89 -17.76
CA THR A 809 -13.05 0.70 -18.94
C THR A 809 -12.87 2.02 -19.67
N THR A 810 -11.63 2.38 -20.00
CA THR A 810 -11.36 3.56 -20.82
C THR A 810 -11.47 3.22 -22.31
N GLN A 811 -11.47 4.24 -23.17
CA GLN A 811 -11.43 4.05 -24.62
C GLN A 811 -10.27 3.15 -25.10
N ASP A 812 -9.22 3.03 -24.29
CA ASP A 812 -8.03 2.23 -24.57
C ASP A 812 -8.22 0.74 -24.28
N GLY A 813 -9.39 0.35 -23.74
CA GLY A 813 -9.74 -1.05 -23.43
C GLY A 813 -9.11 -1.58 -22.15
N LEU A 814 -8.43 -0.73 -21.37
CA LEU A 814 -7.89 -1.08 -20.06
C LEU A 814 -8.98 -0.94 -18.99
N SER A 815 -9.00 -1.88 -18.04
CA SER A 815 -9.87 -1.83 -16.87
C SER A 815 -9.13 -1.15 -15.73
N TRP A 816 -9.76 -0.14 -15.14
CA TRP A 816 -9.21 0.65 -14.05
C TRP A 816 -10.09 0.54 -12.81
N LEU A 817 -9.47 0.59 -11.64
CA LEU A 817 -10.11 0.71 -10.34
C LEU A 817 -9.81 2.09 -9.77
N THR A 818 -10.86 2.83 -9.44
CA THR A 818 -10.78 4.09 -8.71
C THR A 818 -11.60 4.03 -7.44
N THR A 819 -11.08 4.63 -6.37
CA THR A 819 -11.79 4.79 -5.10
C THR A 819 -12.52 6.13 -5.11
N LEU A 820 -13.81 6.14 -4.81
CA LEU A 820 -14.64 7.34 -4.82
C LEU A 820 -14.70 7.95 -3.42
N PRO A 821 -15.02 9.26 -3.30
CA PRO A 821 -15.37 9.86 -2.02
C PRO A 821 -16.50 9.09 -1.33
N HIS A 822 -16.43 8.99 0.00
CA HIS A 822 -17.45 8.30 0.78
C HIS A 822 -18.79 9.02 0.70
N ILE A 823 -19.87 8.26 0.54
CA ILE A 823 -21.23 8.80 0.49
C ILE A 823 -21.82 8.66 1.88
N HIS A 824 -22.11 9.79 2.52
CA HIS A 824 -22.75 9.82 3.82
C HIS A 824 -24.26 9.89 3.64
N VAL A 825 -24.97 8.87 4.13
CA VAL A 825 -26.43 8.84 4.15
C VAL A 825 -26.88 9.50 5.45
N ALA A 826 -27.36 10.74 5.35
CA ALA A 826 -27.81 11.51 6.50
C ALA A 826 -29.15 10.98 7.05
N PHE A 827 -29.44 11.24 8.32
CA PHE A 827 -30.69 10.78 8.95
C PHE A 827 -31.95 11.29 8.22
N ARG A 828 -31.92 12.52 7.68
CA ARG A 828 -33.03 13.11 6.90
C ARG A 828 -33.39 12.32 5.64
N GLU A 829 -32.43 11.61 5.06
CA GLU A 829 -32.61 10.86 3.80
C GLU A 829 -33.39 9.57 4.02
N ALA A 830 -33.53 9.13 5.28
CA ALA A 830 -34.37 8.01 5.66
C ALA A 830 -35.85 8.39 5.81
N PHE A 831 -36.20 9.69 5.77
CA PHE A 831 -37.58 10.14 5.92
C PHE A 831 -38.40 9.79 4.70
N ALA A 832 -39.47 9.03 4.90
CA ALA A 832 -40.46 8.73 3.89
C ALA A 832 -41.83 9.28 4.30
N PRO A 833 -42.66 9.72 3.34
CA PRO A 833 -44.05 10.05 3.60
C PRO A 833 -44.81 8.80 4.03
N LEU A 834 -45.87 8.98 4.81
CA LEU A 834 -46.71 7.89 5.31
C LEU A 834 -47.21 6.99 4.15
N PRO A 835 -46.86 5.69 4.11
CA PRO A 835 -47.36 4.74 3.13
C PRO A 835 -48.79 4.30 3.50
N ALA A 836 -49.74 5.24 3.39
CA ALA A 836 -51.16 4.97 3.63
C ALA A 836 -51.82 4.34 2.39
N PRO A 837 -52.84 3.48 2.57
CA PRO A 837 -53.65 2.99 1.46
C PRO A 837 -54.24 4.17 0.67
N PRO A 838 -54.34 4.09 -0.67
CA PRO A 838 -54.88 5.19 -1.49
C PRO A 838 -56.34 5.54 -1.16
N ALA A 839 -57.07 4.63 -0.49
CA ALA A 839 -58.42 4.87 0.02
C ALA A 839 -58.47 5.81 1.25
N PHE A 840 -57.33 6.09 1.88
CA PHE A 840 -57.26 7.00 3.03
C PHE A 840 -57.11 8.44 2.53
N GLY A 841 -58.20 9.20 2.58
CA GLY A 841 -58.17 10.66 2.45
C GLY A 841 -57.40 11.33 3.60
N ARG A 842 -57.38 12.67 3.63
CA ARG A 842 -56.69 13.45 4.68
C ARG A 842 -57.18 13.09 6.09
N ASP A 843 -58.50 12.94 6.26
CA ASP A 843 -59.12 12.57 7.54
C ASP A 843 -58.75 11.16 8.00
N GLY A 844 -58.54 10.23 7.06
CA GLY A 844 -58.07 8.87 7.36
C GLY A 844 -56.63 8.85 7.88
N LYS A 845 -55.75 9.70 7.33
CA LYS A 845 -54.36 9.84 7.78
C LYS A 845 -54.26 10.52 9.16
N LEU A 846 -55.13 11.49 9.45
CA LEU A 846 -55.22 12.14 10.76
C LEU A 846 -55.69 11.17 11.85
N ARG A 847 -56.71 10.34 11.56
CA ARG A 847 -57.16 9.29 12.49
C ARG A 847 -56.08 8.24 12.77
N LEU A 848 -55.27 7.90 11.76
CA LEU A 848 -54.13 7.00 11.94
C LEU A 848 -53.07 7.64 12.85
N PHE A 849 -52.77 8.93 12.66
CA PHE A 849 -51.84 9.67 13.51
C PHE A 849 -52.28 9.69 14.98
N ASP A 850 -53.54 10.03 15.23
CA ASP A 850 -54.08 10.08 16.60
C ASP A 850 -54.08 8.68 17.24
N GLY A 851 -54.44 7.63 16.48
CA GLY A 851 -54.35 6.25 16.95
C GLY A 851 -52.93 5.78 17.28
N LEU A 852 -51.92 6.11 16.45
CA LEU A 852 -50.51 5.80 16.74
C LEU A 852 -49.98 6.59 17.94
N TRP A 853 -50.41 7.85 18.08
CA TRP A 853 -50.01 8.72 19.19
C TRP A 853 -50.51 8.18 20.54
N ASP A 854 -51.79 7.79 20.60
CA ASP A 854 -52.40 7.25 21.82
C ASP A 854 -51.79 5.89 22.20
N GLU A 855 -51.43 5.04 21.22
CA GLU A 855 -50.78 3.76 21.46
C GLU A 855 -49.35 3.91 22.00
N ILE A 856 -48.54 4.80 21.42
CA ILE A 856 -47.17 5.06 21.88
C ILE A 856 -47.19 5.74 23.25
N GLY A 857 -48.13 6.65 23.48
CA GLY A 857 -48.34 7.32 24.78
C GLY A 857 -48.84 6.37 25.88
N ALA A 858 -49.71 5.41 25.57
CA ALA A 858 -50.19 4.43 26.53
C ALA A 858 -49.13 3.37 26.90
N LYS A 859 -48.24 3.03 25.95
CA LYS A 859 -47.19 2.02 26.15
C LYS A 859 -45.92 2.55 26.83
N SER A 860 -45.69 3.87 26.86
CA SER A 860 -44.51 4.45 27.55
C SER A 860 -44.60 4.37 29.09
N GLY A 861 -45.78 4.09 29.64
CA GLY A 861 -46.03 3.99 31.09
C GLY A 861 -46.10 2.56 31.67
N GLY A 862 -45.98 1.50 30.85
CA GLY A 862 -46.09 0.10 31.28
C GLY A 862 -44.74 -0.62 31.28
N GLU A 863 -44.47 -1.44 32.30
CA GLU A 863 -43.17 -2.12 32.52
C GLU A 863 -42.78 -3.18 31.47
N ASP A 864 -43.66 -3.52 30.51
CA ASP A 864 -43.43 -4.57 29.52
C ASP A 864 -43.71 -4.10 28.08
N LEU A 865 -42.69 -3.54 27.39
CA LEU A 865 -42.39 -3.61 25.94
C LEU A 865 -41.47 -2.43 25.52
N ALA A 866 -40.19 -2.74 25.32
CA ALA A 866 -39.03 -1.90 25.66
C ALA A 866 -38.58 -0.79 24.67
N ASP A 867 -39.37 -0.37 23.67
CA ASP A 867 -38.84 0.53 22.62
C ASP A 867 -39.58 1.86 22.38
N CYS A 868 -40.80 2.07 22.88
CA CYS A 868 -41.58 3.30 22.68
C CYS A 868 -41.14 4.45 23.63
N ALA A 869 -41.05 5.69 23.12
CA ALA A 869 -40.67 6.86 23.93
C ALA A 869 -41.35 8.16 23.48
N THR A 870 -41.59 9.05 24.44
CA THR A 870 -42.10 10.42 24.23
C THR A 870 -41.08 11.44 24.74
N SER A 871 -40.86 12.53 23.98
CA SER A 871 -39.90 13.59 24.31
C SER A 871 -40.49 14.95 23.96
N LEU A 872 -40.08 16.00 24.67
CA LEU A 872 -40.42 17.39 24.38
C LEU A 872 -39.16 18.14 23.94
N PHE A 873 -39.22 18.85 22.82
CA PHE A 873 -38.16 19.75 22.35
C PHE A 873 -38.71 21.18 22.26
N CYS A 874 -38.08 22.11 22.99
CA CYS A 874 -38.49 23.52 23.05
C CYS A 874 -37.46 24.38 22.33
N CYS A 875 -37.91 25.27 21.43
CA CYS A 875 -37.03 26.18 20.70
C CYS A 875 -37.62 27.61 20.65
N PRO A 876 -36.83 28.67 20.90
CA PRO A 876 -37.30 30.05 20.79
C PRO A 876 -37.40 30.51 19.33
N LEU A 877 -38.41 30.03 18.60
CA LEU A 877 -38.68 30.45 17.21
C LEU A 877 -39.87 31.40 17.16
N LYS A 878 -39.78 32.45 16.32
CA LYS A 878 -40.93 33.33 16.03
C LYS A 878 -41.90 32.63 15.08
N GLU A 879 -43.20 32.96 15.15
CA GLU A 879 -44.27 32.38 14.31
C GLU A 879 -43.93 32.39 12.80
N ALA A 880 -43.34 33.48 12.30
CA ALA A 880 -42.92 33.59 10.89
C ALA A 880 -41.78 32.62 10.50
N ALA A 881 -40.83 32.37 11.41
CA ALA A 881 -39.75 31.42 11.20
C ALA A 881 -40.27 29.97 11.25
N LEU A 882 -41.23 29.69 12.15
CA LEU A 882 -41.88 28.39 12.23
C LEU A 882 -42.59 28.01 10.92
N ILE A 883 -43.33 28.95 10.31
CA ILE A 883 -44.00 28.73 9.03
C ILE A 883 -42.99 28.45 7.92
N ALA A 884 -41.91 29.24 7.83
CA ALA A 884 -40.84 29.01 6.85
C ALA A 884 -40.17 27.64 7.03
N LEU A 885 -39.95 27.21 8.27
CA LEU A 885 -39.37 25.90 8.60
C LEU A 885 -40.30 24.74 8.19
N VAL A 886 -41.61 24.89 8.41
CA VAL A 886 -42.61 23.89 8.00
C VAL A 886 -42.67 23.81 6.47
N GLU A 887 -42.66 24.94 5.76
CA GLU A 887 -42.68 24.99 4.29
C GLU A 887 -41.43 24.35 3.67
N GLU A 888 -40.25 24.58 4.26
CA GLU A 888 -38.98 24.10 3.72
C GLU A 888 -38.69 22.62 4.03
N HIS A 889 -38.98 22.15 5.26
CA HIS A 889 -38.52 20.85 5.73
C HIS A 889 -39.63 19.83 6.03
N PHE A 890 -40.85 20.28 6.36
CA PHE A 890 -41.93 19.38 6.83
C PHE A 890 -43.12 19.24 5.87
N LEU A 891 -43.23 20.10 4.85
CA LEU A 891 -44.33 20.13 3.90
C LEU A 891 -44.66 18.77 3.22
N PRO A 892 -43.68 17.93 2.85
CA PRO A 892 -43.97 16.60 2.29
C PRO A 892 -44.57 15.59 3.30
N TYR A 893 -44.46 15.88 4.60
CA TYR A 893 -44.78 14.97 5.71
C TYR A 893 -45.93 15.50 6.59
N LEU A 894 -46.51 16.65 6.25
CA LEU A 894 -47.57 17.33 6.98
C LEU A 894 -48.94 16.63 6.76
N LEU A 895 -49.65 16.35 7.85
CA LEU A 895 -50.99 15.73 7.83
C LEU A 895 -52.12 16.72 8.15
N SER A 896 -51.84 17.76 8.95
CA SER A 896 -52.78 18.85 9.26
C SER A 896 -52.92 19.84 8.10
N ASP A 897 -53.97 20.67 8.11
CA ASP A 897 -54.11 21.74 7.12
C ASP A 897 -53.00 22.79 7.35
N PRO A 898 -52.22 23.18 6.33
CA PRO A 898 -51.24 24.25 6.48
C PRO A 898 -51.86 25.61 6.90
N SER A 899 -53.18 25.74 6.80
CA SER A 899 -53.95 26.93 7.24
C SER A 899 -54.23 26.95 8.75
N ASP A 900 -54.05 25.82 9.45
CA ASP A 900 -54.30 25.68 10.88
C ASP A 900 -53.04 26.08 11.66
N LYS A 901 -53.06 27.26 12.29
CA LYS A 901 -51.86 27.91 12.86
C LYS A 901 -51.55 27.50 14.30
N GLU A 902 -52.47 26.81 14.96
CA GLU A 902 -52.33 26.48 16.38
C GLU A 902 -51.55 25.17 16.61
N GLU A 903 -51.76 24.15 15.76
CA GLU A 903 -51.12 22.84 15.90
C GLU A 903 -50.78 22.20 14.53
N PHE A 904 -49.50 21.93 14.28
CA PHE A 904 -49.07 21.16 13.11
C PHE A 904 -48.80 19.69 13.49
N LYS A 905 -49.42 18.75 12.76
CA LYS A 905 -49.21 17.31 12.91
C LYS A 905 -48.36 16.77 11.76
N VAL A 906 -47.15 16.30 12.08
CA VAL A 906 -46.17 15.77 11.11
C VAL A 906 -45.81 14.34 11.45
N LEU A 907 -45.74 13.47 10.45
CA LEU A 907 -45.39 12.05 10.61
C LEU A 907 -44.26 11.66 9.66
N PHE A 908 -43.12 11.23 10.23
CA PHE A 908 -42.05 10.57 9.47
C PHE A 908 -42.21 9.07 9.54
N PHE A 909 -42.34 8.45 8.38
CA PHE A 909 -42.20 7.01 8.26
C PHE A 909 -40.73 6.69 8.00
N LEU A 910 -40.17 5.81 8.82
CA LEU A 910 -38.79 5.35 8.74
C LEU A 910 -38.78 3.84 8.42
N PRO A 911 -38.45 3.45 7.18
CA PRO A 911 -38.36 2.05 6.82
C PRO A 911 -37.37 1.29 7.74
N PRO A 912 -37.67 0.04 8.16
CA PRO A 912 -38.75 -0.81 7.64
C PRO A 912 -40.10 -0.67 8.35
N ARG A 913 -40.16 -0.25 9.62
CA ARG A 913 -41.41 -0.21 10.42
C ARG A 913 -41.44 0.87 11.52
N SER A 914 -40.50 1.81 11.54
CA SER A 914 -40.41 2.82 12.60
C SER A 914 -41.16 4.10 12.25
N HIS A 915 -41.68 4.79 13.26
CA HIS A 915 -42.49 5.99 13.11
C HIS A 915 -42.03 7.07 14.08
N VAL A 916 -41.96 8.30 13.59
CA VAL A 916 -41.73 9.49 14.41
C VAL A 916 -42.89 10.44 14.18
N LEU A 917 -43.63 10.71 15.25
CA LEU A 917 -44.77 11.60 15.28
C LEU A 917 -44.36 12.91 15.94
N LEU A 918 -44.73 14.03 15.34
CA LEU A 918 -44.49 15.37 15.87
C LEU A 918 -45.83 16.12 15.98
N LYS A 919 -46.11 16.68 17.16
CA LYS A 919 -47.12 17.72 17.36
C LYS A 919 -46.39 19.02 17.67
N ILE A 920 -46.53 20.00 16.79
CA ILE A 920 -45.86 21.29 16.89
C ILE A 920 -46.90 22.32 17.32
N ARG A 921 -46.73 22.93 18.49
CA ARG A 921 -47.61 23.98 18.99
C ARG A 921 -46.93 25.34 18.94
N SER A 922 -47.63 26.32 18.39
CA SER A 922 -47.17 27.71 18.31
C SER A 922 -47.35 28.43 19.66
N GLU A 923 -46.71 27.92 20.71
CA GLU A 923 -46.56 28.58 22.01
C GLU A 923 -45.23 29.35 22.05
N ASP A 924 -45.02 30.25 23.02
CA ASP A 924 -43.73 30.93 23.24
C ASP A 924 -43.11 30.41 24.55
N PRO A 925 -42.10 29.52 24.51
CA PRO A 925 -41.37 29.01 23.33
C PRO A 925 -42.12 27.90 22.56
N VAL A 926 -41.77 27.69 21.28
CA VAL A 926 -42.42 26.69 20.40
C VAL A 926 -42.14 25.29 20.92
N HIS A 927 -43.20 24.49 21.05
CA HIS A 927 -43.14 23.13 21.59
C HIS A 927 -43.26 22.09 20.48
N PHE A 928 -42.25 21.22 20.37
CA PHE A 928 -42.26 20.03 19.53
C PHE A 928 -42.44 18.79 20.44
N ASP A 929 -43.67 18.30 20.55
CA ASP A 929 -43.95 17.03 21.20
C ASP A 929 -43.60 15.89 20.23
N ILE A 930 -42.69 15.01 20.63
CA ILE A 930 -42.17 13.91 19.82
C ILE A 930 -42.63 12.58 20.42
N ALA A 931 -43.23 11.71 19.61
CA ALA A 931 -43.51 10.32 19.98
C ALA A 931 -42.89 9.36 18.95
N THR A 932 -42.15 8.36 19.41
CA THR A 932 -41.47 7.37 18.57
C THR A 932 -41.67 5.96 19.09
N ASP A 933 -41.73 4.99 18.19
CA ASP A 933 -41.77 3.57 18.50
C ASP A 933 -40.38 2.96 18.75
N ASN A 934 -39.31 3.74 18.56
CA ASN A 934 -37.93 3.39 18.88
C ASN A 934 -37.21 4.56 19.55
N TRP A 935 -36.92 4.43 20.85
CA TRP A 935 -36.30 5.47 21.69
C TRP A 935 -34.92 5.91 21.20
N ARG A 936 -34.16 5.03 20.52
CA ARG A 936 -32.80 5.34 20.03
C ARG A 936 -32.81 6.40 18.93
N LEU A 937 -33.95 6.61 18.27
CA LEU A 937 -34.11 7.64 17.24
C LEU A 937 -34.18 9.05 17.83
N LEU A 938 -34.53 9.20 19.12
CA LEU A 938 -34.67 10.51 19.76
C LEU A 938 -33.39 11.35 19.67
N ARG A 939 -32.21 10.73 19.84
CA ARG A 939 -30.92 11.43 19.71
C ARG A 939 -30.75 12.04 18.32
N TYR A 940 -31.07 11.28 17.28
CA TYR A 940 -30.92 11.72 15.89
C TYR A 940 -31.94 12.79 15.53
N ILE A 941 -33.19 12.63 15.95
CA ILE A 941 -34.26 13.63 15.74
C ILE A 941 -33.92 14.93 16.46
N SER A 942 -33.49 14.90 17.72
CA SER A 942 -33.08 16.09 18.46
C SER A 942 -31.90 16.80 17.78
N SER A 943 -30.91 16.05 17.27
CA SER A 943 -29.79 16.65 16.51
C SER A 943 -30.24 17.28 15.19
N TYR A 944 -31.21 16.66 14.50
CA TYR A 944 -31.79 17.19 13.27
C TYR A 944 -32.59 18.47 13.54
N LEU A 945 -33.46 18.47 14.57
CA LEU A 945 -34.24 19.64 14.97
C LEU A 945 -33.35 20.82 15.39
N LEU A 946 -32.25 20.57 16.11
CA LEU A 946 -31.25 21.61 16.45
C LEU A 946 -30.56 22.21 15.22
N THR A 947 -30.29 21.39 14.20
CA THR A 947 -29.61 21.83 12.97
C THR A 947 -30.51 22.73 12.13
N ILE A 948 -31.79 22.38 11.99
CA ILE A 948 -32.75 23.18 11.22
C ILE A 948 -33.21 24.44 11.98
N SER A 949 -33.22 24.42 13.32
CA SER A 949 -33.59 25.60 14.12
C SER A 949 -32.46 26.64 14.18
N SER A 950 -31.19 26.22 14.22
CA SER A 950 -30.03 27.12 14.27
C SER A 950 -29.71 27.81 12.94
N THR A 951 -30.06 27.21 11.80
CA THR A 951 -29.84 27.77 10.47
C THR A 951 -30.75 28.96 10.16
N GLN A 952 -31.93 29.05 10.80
CA GLN A 952 -32.87 30.15 10.59
C GLN A 952 -32.58 31.41 11.42
N ASP A 953 -31.90 31.30 12.57
CA ASP A 953 -31.46 32.48 13.35
C ASP A 953 -30.52 33.39 12.56
N HIS A 954 -29.78 32.84 11.59
CA HIS A 954 -28.88 33.60 10.73
C HIS A 954 -29.57 34.26 9.51
N ALA A 955 -30.80 33.86 9.16
CA ALA A 955 -31.52 34.40 8.01
C ALA A 955 -32.33 35.67 8.31
N VAL A 956 -32.44 36.07 9.59
CA VAL A 956 -33.24 37.24 10.01
C VAL A 956 -32.38 38.50 10.28
N THR A 957 -31.07 38.43 10.06
CA THR A 957 -30.15 39.60 10.07
C THR A 957 -29.54 39.87 8.70
N GLY A 958 -30.37 39.83 7.65
CA GLY A 958 -30.04 40.27 6.28
C GLY A 958 -30.90 41.45 5.86
#